data_AF-A0A5C2RYI7-F1
#
_entry.id   AF-A0A5C2RYI7-F1
#
_cell.length_a   1.000
_cell.length_b   1.000
_cell.length_c   1.000
_cell.angle_alpha   90.00
_cell.angle_beta   90.00
_cell.angle_gamma   90.00
#
_symmetry.space_group_name_H-M   'P 1'
#
loop_
_entity.id
_entity.type
_entity.pdbx_description
1 polymer ?
#
loop_
_entity_poly.entity_id
_entity_poly.type
_entity_poly.pdbx_seq_one_letter_code
_entity_poly.pdbx_strand_id
1 'polypeptide(L)'
;MASPGVLFASIKESSQLALRLKGSGGFDHVDGGQVLNAYRDLHKTLSVFNQVLNARCPVNKLPNEVLLHIFLLVPHSCSWPLESGCDNVAVQGAVDLRNVTLVCHKWRALALNYSSMWATLYLVPIYSSRNIENAQTCLDRRRSGTLSVQYDDTQPLNVLHGHEHRIREFRANASLLSWEDLAAGGVIPAYVSLPLSSVERLIIRGFTPYGRSLARNLRWKGMIPLFGGGPLPLRFLSLTNAIFLPAQHQVSNLTHLGLWFGMDPGNGAILPCSIDDILRLLSYTPMLQEAFIHGIPMTHPDDRIADNELYYTGIDDSLFDDDSIMDFPPDIGYHIPSRSQPPPVVELRHLRKFSTFSWVTSRSDRDIRQTGLSIFLLKHLRLPDSCYIRVDACTPTHLSFLKSYLKPLEWPETRVHCAYGRFSEREPAMSIQLTNSGGPGGIRIDITRTTHIPGSDRLISALRDLLSSAVFANARTLWVSGIERDWDALRVLHALHNIEQLFVDAWNARVNVNLYALLWEDRKDRQRQSTHSIPTTSFPLLRTAFVAVRSEFVLDELHKTLQSRHHIPHLLVQLFRELNNVSAAQMKEKLRDVATESGLVVYDPEDDVYMEKYSLRQALPPDLCGGTDDEYAWPPWLEGKLVRHDQELYFKEERSNY
;
A
#
# COMPACT_ATOMS: atom_id res chain seq x y z
N MET A 1 -49.37 8.00 24.62
CA MET A 1 -48.13 8.33 25.35
C MET A 1 -48.52 8.91 26.70
N ALA A 2 -47.97 8.40 27.81
CA ALA A 2 -48.19 9.00 29.12
C ALA A 2 -47.68 10.46 29.10
N SER A 3 -48.39 11.37 29.78
CA SER A 3 -47.91 12.75 29.88
C SER A 3 -46.59 12.77 30.67
N PRO A 4 -45.64 13.69 30.38
CA PRO A 4 -44.39 13.78 31.11
C PRO A 4 -44.55 13.81 32.63
N GLY A 5 -45.63 14.44 33.13
CA GLY A 5 -45.95 14.50 34.57
C GLY A 5 -46.20 13.14 35.22
N VAL A 6 -46.85 12.21 34.51
CA VAL A 6 -47.08 10.84 35.02
C VAL A 6 -45.77 10.06 35.10
N LEU A 7 -44.85 10.27 34.15
CA LEU A 7 -43.55 9.61 34.15
C LEU A 7 -42.68 10.10 35.32
N PHE A 8 -42.63 11.41 35.56
CA PHE A 8 -41.87 11.98 36.67
C PHE A 8 -42.39 11.54 38.03
N ALA A 9 -43.71 11.41 38.19
CA ALA A 9 -44.31 10.86 39.41
C ALA A 9 -43.86 9.40 39.65
N SER A 10 -43.90 8.56 38.61
CA SER A 10 -43.49 7.15 38.70
C SER A 10 -41.99 6.95 38.97
N ILE A 11 -41.10 7.76 38.35
CA ILE A 11 -39.66 7.77 38.68
C ILE A 11 -39.44 8.13 40.14
N LYS A 12 -40.13 9.19 40.62
CA LYS A 12 -40.02 9.70 41.98
C LYS A 12 -40.46 8.64 43.00
N GLU A 13 -41.60 8.00 42.78
CA GLU A 13 -42.10 6.92 43.65
C GLU A 13 -41.15 5.71 43.67
N SER A 14 -40.69 5.25 42.51
CA SER A 14 -39.76 4.11 42.39
C SER A 14 -38.40 4.39 43.05
N SER A 15 -37.90 5.62 42.90
CA SER A 15 -36.63 6.05 43.51
C SER A 15 -36.77 6.20 45.03
N GLN A 16 -37.89 6.72 45.52
CA GLN A 16 -38.20 6.81 46.94
C GLN A 16 -38.36 5.42 47.57
N LEU A 17 -38.96 4.47 46.86
CA LEU A 17 -39.05 3.09 47.30
C LEU A 17 -37.66 2.43 47.41
N ALA A 18 -36.80 2.60 46.40
CA ALA A 18 -35.42 2.10 46.43
C ALA A 18 -34.60 2.71 47.58
N LEU A 19 -34.77 4.01 47.86
CA LEU A 19 -34.11 4.69 48.98
C LEU A 19 -34.63 4.20 50.34
N ARG A 20 -35.93 3.94 50.48
CA ARG A 20 -36.52 3.35 51.70
C ARG A 20 -35.98 1.95 51.97
N LEU A 21 -35.86 1.12 50.93
CA LEU A 21 -35.28 -0.22 51.01
C LEU A 21 -33.78 -0.20 51.38
N LYS A 22 -33.04 0.85 51.00
CA LYS A 22 -31.63 1.05 51.38
C LYS A 22 -31.46 1.53 52.83
N GLY A 23 -32.43 2.28 53.35
CA GLY A 23 -32.38 2.89 54.68
C GLY A 23 -32.86 2.00 55.84
N SER A 24 -33.54 0.90 55.57
CA SER A 24 -34.19 0.05 56.59
C SER A 24 -33.26 -0.93 57.32
N GLY A 25 -31.95 -0.89 57.11
CA GLY A 25 -30.95 -1.55 57.97
C GLY A 25 -30.95 -3.08 58.03
N GLY A 26 -31.87 -3.77 57.35
CA GLY A 26 -31.90 -5.23 57.27
C GLY A 26 -32.49 -5.71 55.95
N PHE A 27 -31.68 -6.37 55.13
CA PHE A 27 -32.14 -7.06 53.91
C PHE A 27 -32.88 -8.36 54.22
N ASP A 28 -32.91 -8.79 55.48
CA ASP A 28 -33.43 -10.10 55.92
C ASP A 28 -34.97 -10.23 55.89
N HIS A 29 -35.69 -9.13 55.67
CA HIS A 29 -37.16 -9.10 55.65
C HIS A 29 -37.78 -8.51 54.38
N VAL A 30 -36.96 -8.10 53.40
CA VAL A 30 -37.49 -7.61 52.13
C VAL A 30 -37.68 -8.81 51.21
N ASP A 31 -38.94 -9.10 50.87
CA ASP A 31 -39.28 -10.09 49.86
C ASP A 31 -38.52 -9.78 48.56
N GLY A 32 -37.66 -10.70 48.12
CA GLY A 32 -36.88 -10.56 46.90
C GLY A 32 -37.74 -10.29 45.66
N GLY A 33 -39.02 -10.71 45.68
CA GLY A 33 -40.00 -10.36 44.66
C GLY A 33 -40.27 -8.86 44.55
N GLN A 34 -40.36 -8.15 45.67
CA GLN A 34 -40.60 -6.70 45.69
C GLN A 34 -39.42 -5.91 45.14
N VAL A 35 -38.19 -6.30 45.47
CA VAL A 35 -36.95 -5.69 44.93
C VAL A 35 -36.87 -5.91 43.42
N LEU A 36 -37.14 -7.12 42.94
CA LEU A 36 -37.10 -7.45 41.53
C LEU A 36 -38.16 -6.68 40.73
N ASN A 37 -39.37 -6.50 41.29
CA ASN A 37 -40.43 -5.71 40.67
C ASN A 37 -40.08 -4.22 40.61
N ALA A 38 -39.57 -3.63 41.70
CA ALA A 38 -39.12 -2.24 41.72
C ALA A 38 -37.99 -2.00 40.70
N TYR A 39 -37.06 -2.95 40.55
CA TYR A 39 -35.99 -2.89 39.55
C TYR A 39 -36.54 -2.95 38.12
N ARG A 40 -37.51 -3.84 37.83
CA ARG A 40 -38.19 -3.91 36.53
C ARG A 40 -38.93 -2.62 36.21
N ASP A 41 -39.61 -2.02 37.18
CA ASP A 41 -40.38 -0.79 36.97
C ASP A 41 -39.46 0.42 36.76
N LEU A 42 -38.33 0.48 37.47
CA LEU A 42 -37.28 1.48 37.20
C LEU A 42 -36.71 1.32 35.78
N HIS A 43 -36.40 0.10 35.34
CA HIS A 43 -35.92 -0.18 33.98
C HIS A 43 -36.93 0.21 32.90
N LYS A 44 -38.22 -0.12 33.09
CA LYS A 44 -39.29 0.31 32.18
C LYS A 44 -39.36 1.83 32.10
N THR A 45 -39.27 2.52 33.24
CA THR A 45 -39.38 3.97 33.30
C THR A 45 -38.18 4.67 32.67
N LEU A 46 -36.96 4.19 32.92
CA LEU A 46 -35.74 4.64 32.25
C LEU A 46 -35.82 4.39 30.74
N SER A 47 -36.36 3.25 30.32
CA SER A 47 -36.57 2.96 28.90
C SER A 47 -37.48 3.97 28.21
N VAL A 48 -38.62 4.33 28.84
CA VAL A 48 -39.53 5.36 28.29
C VAL A 48 -38.87 6.73 28.29
N PHE A 49 -38.15 7.10 29.35
CA PHE A 49 -37.42 8.37 29.41
C PHE A 49 -36.38 8.47 28.29
N ASN A 50 -35.58 7.42 28.10
CA ASN A 50 -34.60 7.33 27.03
C ASN A 50 -35.27 7.36 25.64
N GLN A 51 -36.45 6.77 25.46
CA GLN A 51 -37.20 6.90 24.21
C GLN A 51 -37.60 8.35 23.92
N VAL A 52 -38.06 9.09 24.93
CA VAL A 52 -38.43 10.52 24.78
C VAL A 52 -37.21 11.38 24.48
N LEU A 53 -36.10 11.18 25.19
CA LEU A 53 -34.84 11.90 24.92
C LEU A 53 -34.34 11.59 23.50
N ASN A 54 -34.32 10.32 23.12
CA ASN A 54 -33.90 9.91 21.79
C ASN A 54 -34.80 10.52 20.71
N ALA A 55 -36.13 10.52 20.87
CA ALA A 55 -37.04 11.12 19.90
C ALA A 55 -36.83 12.64 19.70
N ARG A 56 -36.28 13.33 20.71
CA ARG A 56 -35.96 14.76 20.64
C ARG A 56 -34.60 15.05 20.03
N CYS A 57 -33.68 14.08 20.07
CA CYS A 57 -32.32 14.25 19.55
C CYS A 57 -32.36 14.55 18.03
N PRO A 58 -31.69 15.62 17.54
CA PRO A 58 -31.71 15.99 16.13
C PRO A 58 -31.32 14.85 15.17
N VAL A 59 -30.34 14.03 15.56
CA VAL A 59 -29.88 12.89 14.75
C VAL A 59 -31.00 11.86 14.50
N ASN A 60 -31.90 11.66 15.47
CA ASN A 60 -33.00 10.70 15.34
C ASN A 60 -34.14 11.22 14.46
N LYS A 61 -34.13 12.50 14.09
CA LYS A 61 -35.05 13.10 13.12
C LYS A 61 -34.58 12.93 11.68
N LEU A 62 -33.35 12.47 11.45
CA LEU A 62 -32.87 12.18 10.11
C LEU A 62 -33.74 11.10 9.43
N PRO A 63 -33.87 11.16 8.08
CA PRO A 63 -34.48 10.09 7.29
C PRO A 63 -33.79 8.74 7.57
N ASN A 64 -34.54 7.66 7.44
CA ASN A 64 -34.03 6.32 7.72
C ASN A 64 -32.86 5.97 6.78
N GLU A 65 -32.91 6.41 5.53
CA GLU A 65 -31.89 6.22 4.51
C GLU A 65 -30.57 6.85 4.92
N VAL A 66 -30.62 8.07 5.47
CA VAL A 66 -29.43 8.78 5.97
C VAL A 66 -28.85 8.07 7.18
N LEU A 67 -29.70 7.61 8.12
CA LEU A 67 -29.25 6.83 9.26
C LEU A 67 -28.62 5.51 8.83
N LEU A 68 -29.23 4.80 7.89
CA LEU A 68 -28.67 3.56 7.34
C LEU A 68 -27.32 3.83 6.66
N HIS A 69 -27.18 4.93 5.91
CA HIS A 69 -25.90 5.30 5.33
C HIS A 69 -24.85 5.64 6.40
N ILE A 70 -25.22 6.35 7.46
CA ILE A 70 -24.34 6.60 8.61
C ILE A 70 -23.91 5.28 9.26
N PHE A 71 -24.84 4.33 9.45
CA PHE A 71 -24.51 3.01 10.01
C PHE A 71 -23.54 2.25 9.11
N LEU A 72 -23.65 2.42 7.78
CA LEU A 72 -22.69 1.85 6.83
C LEU A 72 -21.30 2.51 6.90
N LEU A 73 -21.18 3.70 7.48
CA LEU A 73 -19.93 4.45 7.61
C LEU A 73 -19.26 4.27 8.98
N VAL A 74 -19.89 3.59 9.95
CA VAL A 74 -19.29 3.38 11.27
C VAL A 74 -18.01 2.54 11.11
N PRO A 75 -16.82 3.12 11.34
CA PRO A 75 -15.56 2.50 10.99
C PRO A 75 -15.22 1.31 11.88
N HIS A 76 -14.45 0.38 11.33
CA HIS A 76 -13.96 -0.82 12.01
C HIS A 76 -12.71 -0.52 12.86
N SER A 77 -12.57 -1.24 13.98
CA SER A 77 -11.30 -1.39 14.72
C SER A 77 -10.44 -2.55 14.19
N CYS A 78 -10.75 -3.10 13.01
CA CYS A 78 -10.05 -4.24 12.40
C CYS A 78 -9.56 -3.88 10.99
N SER A 79 -8.77 -2.81 10.86
CA SER A 79 -7.92 -2.63 9.68
C SER A 79 -6.61 -3.38 9.92
N TRP A 80 -6.37 -4.45 9.15
CA TRP A 80 -5.01 -4.95 8.98
C TRP A 80 -4.31 -4.00 7.99
N PRO A 81 -3.26 -3.25 8.38
CA PRO A 81 -2.73 -2.12 7.61
C PRO A 81 -2.09 -2.47 6.26
N LEU A 82 -1.80 -3.75 6.03
CA LEU A 82 -1.11 -4.23 4.83
C LEU A 82 -2.00 -4.23 3.57
N GLU A 83 -3.29 -3.87 3.68
CA GLU A 83 -4.25 -3.78 2.54
C GLU A 83 -4.41 -2.39 1.93
N SER A 84 -3.60 -1.39 2.31
CA SER A 84 -3.72 -0.03 1.74
C SER A 84 -3.60 0.03 0.20
N GLY A 85 -3.10 -1.04 -0.44
CA GLY A 85 -3.11 -1.20 -1.90
C GLY A 85 -4.29 -1.98 -2.51
N CYS A 86 -5.15 -2.60 -1.72
CA CYS A 86 -6.25 -3.45 -2.21
C CYS A 86 -7.49 -3.29 -1.32
N ASP A 87 -8.22 -2.18 -1.53
CA ASP A 87 -9.50 -1.78 -0.92
C ASP A 87 -9.52 -1.67 0.62
N ASN A 88 -9.50 -0.41 1.09
CA ASN A 88 -9.83 -0.03 2.47
C ASN A 88 -11.34 -0.09 2.75
N VAL A 89 -12.13 -0.81 1.94
CA VAL A 89 -13.52 -1.12 2.27
C VAL A 89 -13.48 -2.14 3.40
N ALA A 90 -13.30 -1.62 4.61
CA ALA A 90 -13.40 -2.35 5.85
C ALA A 90 -14.78 -3.04 5.84
N VAL A 91 -14.75 -4.36 5.74
CA VAL A 91 -15.98 -5.14 5.56
C VAL A 91 -16.78 -5.03 6.85
N GLN A 92 -18.09 -4.82 6.73
CA GLN A 92 -18.96 -4.61 7.89
C GLN A 92 -19.23 -5.88 8.67
N GLY A 93 -18.70 -5.94 9.89
CA GLY A 93 -19.03 -6.92 10.92
C GLY A 93 -20.41 -6.74 11.53
N ALA A 94 -21.17 -7.84 11.62
CA ALA A 94 -22.34 -7.90 12.49
C ALA A 94 -22.01 -7.60 13.97
N VAL A 95 -20.76 -7.83 14.38
CA VAL A 95 -20.25 -7.49 15.72
C VAL A 95 -20.28 -5.98 15.94
N ASP A 96 -19.97 -5.18 14.92
CA ASP A 96 -19.91 -3.71 15.02
C ASP A 96 -21.31 -3.08 15.02
N LEU A 97 -22.28 -3.74 14.36
CA LEU A 97 -23.69 -3.40 14.47
C LEU A 97 -24.22 -3.52 15.90
N ARG A 98 -23.52 -4.22 16.81
CA ARG A 98 -23.91 -4.27 18.22
C ARG A 98 -23.95 -2.87 18.82
N ASN A 99 -22.95 -2.03 18.56
CA ASN A 99 -22.92 -0.68 19.11
C ASN A 99 -24.07 0.16 18.55
N VAL A 100 -24.32 0.08 17.24
CA VAL A 100 -25.44 0.76 16.56
C VAL A 100 -26.79 0.30 17.12
N THR A 101 -26.96 -1.01 17.32
CA THR A 101 -28.20 -1.59 17.86
C THR A 101 -28.39 -1.31 19.35
N LEU A 102 -27.39 -0.82 20.07
CA LEU A 102 -27.50 -0.43 21.48
C LEU A 102 -27.88 1.05 21.69
N VAL A 103 -27.76 1.91 20.67
CA VAL A 103 -28.03 3.36 20.79
C VAL A 103 -29.46 3.67 21.20
N CYS A 104 -30.44 3.29 20.38
CA CYS A 104 -31.85 3.48 20.67
C CYS A 104 -32.73 2.48 19.93
N HIS A 105 -34.02 2.43 20.27
CA HIS A 105 -34.96 1.51 19.62
C HIS A 105 -35.08 1.74 18.10
N LYS A 106 -35.10 3.00 17.64
CA LYS A 106 -35.18 3.33 16.20
C LYS A 106 -33.96 2.78 15.45
N TRP A 107 -32.76 3.03 15.96
CA TRP A 107 -31.51 2.57 15.35
C TRP A 107 -31.42 1.06 15.33
N ARG A 108 -31.78 0.41 16.45
CA ARG A 108 -31.88 -1.05 16.53
C ARG A 108 -32.83 -1.61 15.48
N ALA A 109 -34.07 -1.10 15.41
CA ALA A 109 -35.06 -1.59 14.46
C ALA A 109 -34.57 -1.41 13.00
N LEU A 110 -33.97 -0.26 12.67
CA LEU A 110 -33.40 -0.02 11.35
C LEU A 110 -32.26 -0.98 11.02
N ALA A 111 -31.28 -1.11 11.91
CA ALA A 111 -30.12 -1.98 11.69
C ALA A 111 -30.51 -3.46 11.61
N LEU A 112 -31.45 -3.92 12.45
CA LEU A 112 -31.92 -5.31 12.44
C LEU A 112 -32.76 -5.66 11.19
N ASN A 113 -33.52 -4.70 10.66
CA ASN A 113 -34.39 -4.92 9.51
C ASN A 113 -33.71 -4.67 8.16
N TYR A 114 -32.57 -3.98 8.14
CA TYR A 114 -31.85 -3.68 6.91
C TYR A 114 -30.88 -4.81 6.56
N SER A 115 -31.34 -5.73 5.72
CA SER A 115 -30.62 -6.96 5.33
C SER A 115 -29.22 -6.72 4.73
N SER A 116 -28.98 -5.54 4.12
CA SER A 116 -27.67 -5.16 3.58
C SER A 116 -26.57 -5.13 4.63
N MET A 117 -26.88 -4.76 5.88
CA MET A 117 -25.93 -4.75 7.00
C MET A 117 -25.51 -6.15 7.46
N TRP A 118 -26.32 -7.17 7.13
CA TRP A 118 -26.07 -8.56 7.47
C TRP A 118 -25.48 -9.33 6.27
N ALA A 119 -24.87 -8.62 5.30
CA ALA A 119 -24.24 -9.22 4.11
C ALA A 119 -23.05 -10.09 4.43
N THR A 120 -22.34 -9.74 5.49
CA THR A 120 -21.01 -10.23 5.75
C THR A 120 -21.03 -11.27 6.85
N LEU A 121 -20.51 -12.45 6.55
CA LEU A 121 -20.35 -13.54 7.50
C LEU A 121 -18.90 -13.59 7.98
N TYR A 122 -18.70 -13.63 9.29
CA TYR A 122 -17.38 -13.79 9.91
C TYR A 122 -17.29 -15.17 10.51
N LEU A 123 -16.50 -16.01 9.87
CA LEU A 123 -16.18 -17.36 10.28
C LEU A 123 -14.71 -17.38 10.74
N VAL A 124 -14.40 -16.55 11.75
CA VAL A 124 -13.04 -16.39 12.29
C VAL A 124 -12.99 -16.94 13.73
N PRO A 125 -11.95 -17.69 14.13
CA PRO A 125 -11.71 -18.05 15.51
C PRO A 125 -11.45 -16.78 16.31
N ILE A 126 -12.40 -16.45 17.17
CA ILE A 126 -12.11 -15.57 18.30
C ILE A 126 -12.20 -16.49 19.51
N TYR A 127 -11.32 -16.27 20.47
CA TYR A 127 -11.22 -16.93 21.78
C TYR A 127 -12.52 -16.95 22.62
N SER A 128 -13.69 -16.68 22.04
CA SER A 128 -15.01 -16.79 22.64
C SER A 128 -16.00 -17.49 21.69
N SER A 129 -16.69 -18.51 22.19
CA SER A 129 -17.72 -19.32 21.52
C SER A 129 -18.95 -18.56 20.97
N ARG A 130 -18.98 -17.23 21.05
CA ARG A 130 -20.17 -16.40 20.74
C ARG A 130 -20.37 -16.06 19.26
N ASN A 131 -19.49 -16.48 18.36
CA ASN A 131 -19.54 -16.03 16.95
C ASN A 131 -20.29 -16.94 15.97
N ILE A 132 -20.39 -18.24 16.21
CA ILE A 132 -21.11 -19.14 15.28
C ILE A 132 -22.61 -18.84 15.28
N GLU A 133 -23.18 -18.54 16.45
CA GLU A 133 -24.58 -18.06 16.58
C GLU A 133 -24.82 -16.78 15.79
N ASN A 134 -23.79 -15.94 15.59
CA ASN A 134 -23.89 -14.73 14.78
C ASN A 134 -23.98 -15.05 13.29
N ALA A 135 -23.24 -16.04 12.77
CA ALA A 135 -23.27 -16.39 11.35
C ALA A 135 -24.66 -16.88 10.90
N GLN A 136 -25.27 -17.80 11.65
CA GLN A 136 -26.64 -18.26 11.37
C GLN A 136 -27.65 -17.11 11.50
N THR A 137 -27.51 -16.27 12.53
CA THR A 137 -28.36 -15.07 12.68
C THR A 137 -28.25 -14.12 11.48
N CYS A 138 -27.04 -13.93 10.92
CA CYS A 138 -26.84 -13.12 9.72
C CYS A 138 -27.55 -13.75 8.51
N LEU A 139 -27.42 -15.06 8.32
CA LEU A 139 -28.08 -15.82 7.25
C LEU A 139 -29.61 -15.75 7.37
N ASP A 140 -30.15 -15.91 8.57
CA ASP A 140 -31.59 -15.87 8.84
C ASP A 140 -32.19 -14.48 8.56
N ARG A 141 -31.42 -13.42 8.84
CA ARG A 141 -31.80 -12.03 8.56
C ARG A 141 -31.62 -11.67 7.09
N ARG A 142 -30.65 -12.29 6.41
CA ARG A 142 -30.40 -12.12 4.99
C ARG A 142 -30.77 -13.38 4.24
N ARG A 143 -32.08 -13.62 4.08
CA ARG A 143 -32.61 -14.77 3.34
C ARG A 143 -32.32 -14.73 1.84
N SER A 144 -32.18 -13.53 1.28
CA SER A 144 -31.93 -13.29 -0.15
C SER A 144 -30.81 -12.28 -0.36
N GLY A 145 -30.26 -12.24 -1.58
CA GLY A 145 -29.18 -11.33 -1.95
C GLY A 145 -27.78 -11.93 -1.76
N THR A 146 -26.77 -11.17 -2.18
CA THR A 146 -25.37 -11.58 -2.22
C THR A 146 -24.75 -11.68 -0.83
N LEU A 147 -23.70 -12.46 -0.64
CA LEU A 147 -22.98 -12.57 0.63
C LEU A 147 -21.51 -12.22 0.43
N SER A 148 -20.92 -11.60 1.44
CA SER A 148 -19.47 -11.49 1.62
C SER A 148 -19.08 -12.40 2.79
N VAL A 149 -18.04 -13.20 2.64
CA VAL A 149 -17.64 -14.16 3.68
C VAL A 149 -16.19 -13.96 4.00
N GLN A 150 -15.90 -13.73 5.27
CA GLN A 150 -14.56 -13.82 5.83
C GLN A 150 -14.42 -15.15 6.57
N TYR A 151 -13.55 -15.99 6.06
CA TYR A 151 -13.30 -17.34 6.53
C TYR A 151 -11.89 -17.47 7.09
N ASP A 152 -11.78 -18.25 8.15
CA ASP A 152 -10.53 -18.70 8.73
C ASP A 152 -10.58 -20.22 8.81
N ASP A 153 -9.49 -20.87 8.43
CA ASP A 153 -9.46 -22.32 8.18
C ASP A 153 -9.66 -23.20 9.43
N THR A 154 -9.64 -22.61 10.63
CA THR A 154 -9.99 -23.34 11.84
C THR A 154 -11.50 -23.56 12.00
N GLN A 155 -12.35 -22.89 11.22
CA GLN A 155 -13.81 -22.93 11.38
C GLN A 155 -14.47 -23.95 10.44
N PRO A 156 -15.57 -24.60 10.87
CA PRO A 156 -16.29 -25.54 10.02
C PRO A 156 -17.03 -24.79 8.90
N LEU A 157 -16.91 -25.32 7.67
CA LEU A 157 -17.51 -24.74 6.47
C LEU A 157 -18.99 -25.07 6.28
N ASN A 158 -19.55 -25.95 7.12
CA ASN A 158 -20.92 -26.44 7.02
C ASN A 158 -21.98 -25.34 7.10
N VAL A 159 -21.69 -24.22 7.76
CA VAL A 159 -22.61 -23.07 7.86
C VAL A 159 -22.86 -22.38 6.51
N LEU A 160 -21.98 -22.59 5.52
CA LEU A 160 -22.16 -22.05 4.18
C LEU A 160 -22.99 -22.96 3.27
N HIS A 161 -23.35 -24.15 3.74
CA HIS A 161 -24.05 -25.13 2.93
C HIS A 161 -25.44 -24.64 2.51
N GLY A 162 -25.73 -24.67 1.21
CA GLY A 162 -26.97 -24.13 0.62
C GLY A 162 -26.92 -22.62 0.35
N HIS A 163 -25.84 -21.93 0.70
CA HIS A 163 -25.66 -20.50 0.48
C HIS A 163 -24.50 -20.17 -0.48
N GLU A 164 -23.81 -21.17 -1.01
CA GLU A 164 -22.60 -21.04 -1.83
C GLU A 164 -22.85 -20.17 -3.07
N HIS A 165 -23.99 -20.36 -3.74
CA HIS A 165 -24.42 -19.59 -4.91
C HIS A 165 -24.65 -18.09 -4.65
N ARG A 166 -24.75 -17.67 -3.37
CA ARG A 166 -24.98 -16.28 -2.97
C ARG A 166 -23.67 -15.54 -2.68
N ILE A 167 -22.58 -16.27 -2.43
CA ILE A 167 -21.29 -15.70 -2.05
C ILE A 167 -20.67 -15.05 -3.28
N ARG A 168 -20.55 -13.72 -3.25
CA ARG A 168 -19.91 -12.91 -4.30
C ARG A 168 -18.49 -12.50 -3.92
N GLU A 169 -18.25 -12.34 -2.63
CA GLU A 169 -16.93 -12.05 -2.10
C GLU A 169 -16.56 -13.12 -1.07
N PHE A 170 -15.37 -13.70 -1.24
CA PHE A 170 -14.82 -14.70 -0.33
C PHE A 170 -13.40 -14.29 0.06
N ARG A 171 -13.20 -14.08 1.36
CA ARG A 171 -11.89 -13.78 1.96
C ARG A 171 -11.52 -14.96 2.84
N ALA A 172 -10.37 -15.58 2.61
CA ALA A 172 -9.87 -16.69 3.41
C ALA A 172 -8.53 -16.33 4.04
N ASN A 173 -8.43 -16.49 5.36
CA ASN A 173 -7.17 -16.57 6.07
C ASN A 173 -6.83 -18.06 6.22
N ALA A 174 -5.83 -18.50 5.47
CA ALA A 174 -5.31 -19.85 5.50
C ALA A 174 -4.10 -19.89 6.44
N SER A 175 -4.28 -20.50 7.59
CA SER A 175 -3.24 -20.92 8.49
C SER A 175 -2.50 -22.09 7.87
N LEU A 176 -1.26 -21.88 7.41
CA LEU A 176 -0.44 -22.94 6.79
C LEU A 176 0.11 -23.96 7.82
N LEU A 177 -0.61 -24.17 8.93
CA LEU A 177 -0.04 -24.52 10.23
C LEU A 177 -0.13 -25.96 10.69
N SER A 178 -0.92 -26.80 10.04
CA SER A 178 -0.87 -28.21 10.42
C SER A 178 0.52 -28.75 10.05
N TRP A 179 1.35 -28.98 11.07
CA TRP A 179 2.70 -29.53 10.88
C TRP A 179 2.63 -30.90 10.19
N GLU A 180 1.54 -31.63 10.45
CA GLU A 180 1.20 -32.89 9.77
C GLU A 180 0.92 -32.66 8.28
N ASP A 181 0.18 -31.60 7.92
CA ASP A 181 -0.10 -31.25 6.52
C ASP A 181 1.16 -30.77 5.78
N LEU A 182 2.05 -30.05 6.47
CA LEU A 182 3.35 -29.63 5.91
C LEU A 182 4.25 -30.85 5.65
N ALA A 183 4.31 -31.80 6.58
CA ALA A 183 5.06 -33.05 6.41
C ALA A 183 4.50 -33.92 5.28
N ALA A 184 3.18 -33.89 5.06
CA ALA A 184 2.50 -34.56 3.95
C ALA A 184 2.63 -33.81 2.60
N GLY A 185 3.44 -32.75 2.53
CA GLY A 185 3.73 -32.01 1.31
C GLY A 185 2.76 -30.86 1.02
N GLY A 186 2.00 -30.40 2.01
CA GLY A 186 1.03 -29.29 1.96
C GLY A 186 -0.35 -29.76 1.51
N VAL A 187 -1.35 -29.68 2.38
CA VAL A 187 -2.75 -29.94 2.02
C VAL A 187 -3.34 -28.70 1.36
N ILE A 188 -4.04 -28.88 0.25
CA ILE A 188 -4.82 -27.79 -0.36
C ILE A 188 -5.93 -27.45 0.64
N PRO A 189 -6.07 -26.16 1.04
CA PRO A 189 -7.07 -25.81 2.04
C PRO A 189 -8.48 -26.26 1.65
N ALA A 190 -9.23 -26.81 2.61
CA ALA A 190 -10.54 -27.43 2.35
C ALA A 190 -11.54 -26.48 1.67
N TYR A 191 -11.44 -25.17 1.93
CA TYR A 191 -12.30 -24.16 1.32
C TYR A 191 -12.18 -24.11 -0.21
N VAL A 192 -11.05 -24.55 -0.79
CA VAL A 192 -10.86 -24.61 -2.25
C VAL A 192 -11.83 -25.60 -2.89
N SER A 193 -12.33 -26.58 -2.14
CA SER A 193 -13.28 -27.58 -2.65
C SER A 193 -14.76 -27.14 -2.58
N LEU A 194 -15.06 -25.97 -2.02
CA LEU A 194 -16.44 -25.47 -1.89
C LEU A 194 -17.02 -25.08 -3.24
N PRO A 195 -18.30 -25.36 -3.56
CA PRO A 195 -18.90 -25.04 -4.86
C PRO A 195 -19.30 -23.55 -4.96
N LEU A 196 -18.37 -22.62 -4.76
CA LEU A 196 -18.62 -21.17 -4.78
C LEU A 196 -18.70 -20.60 -6.22
N SER A 197 -19.69 -21.02 -6.99
CA SER A 197 -19.82 -20.70 -8.42
C SER A 197 -20.08 -19.22 -8.76
N SER A 198 -20.45 -18.41 -7.76
CA SER A 198 -20.83 -17.01 -7.94
C SER A 198 -19.76 -16.01 -7.50
N VAL A 199 -18.59 -16.46 -7.06
CA VAL A 199 -17.56 -15.58 -6.50
C VAL A 199 -16.98 -14.68 -7.58
N GLU A 200 -17.10 -13.37 -7.36
CA GLU A 200 -16.55 -12.31 -8.20
C GLU A 200 -15.28 -11.71 -7.60
N ARG A 201 -15.14 -11.77 -6.28
CA ARG A 201 -13.98 -11.26 -5.53
C ARG A 201 -13.43 -12.33 -4.60
N LEU A 202 -12.18 -12.73 -4.82
CA LEU A 202 -11.49 -13.72 -4.01
C LEU A 202 -10.23 -13.12 -3.39
N ILE A 203 -10.11 -13.21 -2.08
CA ILE A 203 -8.91 -12.78 -1.34
C ILE A 203 -8.45 -13.97 -0.50
N ILE A 204 -7.21 -14.42 -0.68
CA ILE A 204 -6.63 -15.52 0.09
C ILE A 204 -5.34 -15.03 0.73
N ARG A 205 -5.20 -15.26 2.03
CA ARG A 205 -4.04 -14.89 2.83
C ARG A 205 -3.47 -16.12 3.50
N GLY A 206 -2.31 -16.57 3.05
CA GLY A 206 -1.48 -17.52 3.75
C GLY A 206 -0.77 -16.85 4.92
N PHE A 207 -0.93 -17.39 6.12
CA PHE A 207 -0.20 -16.97 7.30
C PHE A 207 0.63 -18.13 7.86
N THR A 208 1.87 -17.84 8.23
CA THR A 208 2.81 -18.78 8.88
C THR A 208 3.20 -18.21 10.25
N PRO A 209 2.45 -18.50 11.33
CA PRO A 209 2.73 -17.92 12.65
C PRO A 209 4.03 -18.40 13.31
N TYR A 210 4.68 -19.43 12.76
CA TYR A 210 5.92 -19.96 13.32
C TYR A 210 7.10 -19.60 12.43
N GLY A 211 8.21 -19.27 13.09
CA GLY A 211 9.45 -18.74 12.52
C GLY A 211 10.03 -19.49 11.31
N ARG A 212 11.09 -18.91 10.73
CA ARG A 212 11.85 -19.30 9.52
C ARG A 212 12.01 -20.79 9.18
N SER A 213 11.93 -21.71 10.13
CA SER A 213 12.16 -23.15 9.92
C SER A 213 11.06 -23.85 9.12
N LEU A 214 9.78 -23.46 9.28
CA LEU A 214 8.66 -24.18 8.67
C LEU A 214 8.43 -23.82 7.19
N ALA A 215 8.82 -22.62 6.80
CA ALA A 215 8.68 -22.14 5.42
C ALA A 215 9.44 -22.99 4.40
N ARG A 216 10.54 -23.63 4.79
CA ARG A 216 11.37 -24.44 3.90
C ARG A 216 10.64 -25.67 3.34
N ASN A 217 9.59 -26.12 4.02
CA ASN A 217 8.83 -27.31 3.61
C ASN A 217 7.60 -26.96 2.75
N LEU A 218 7.29 -25.68 2.57
CA LEU A 218 6.16 -25.27 1.73
C LEU A 218 6.48 -25.55 0.26
N ARG A 219 5.76 -26.52 -0.31
CA ARG A 219 5.86 -26.87 -1.73
C ARG A 219 4.81 -26.12 -2.53
N TRP A 220 5.25 -25.50 -3.62
CA TRP A 220 4.36 -24.94 -4.62
C TRP A 220 3.48 -26.02 -5.23
N LYS A 221 2.18 -25.74 -5.33
CA LYS A 221 1.16 -26.67 -5.85
C LYS A 221 0.81 -26.44 -7.31
N GLY A 222 1.41 -25.43 -7.95
CA GLY A 222 1.09 -25.09 -9.33
C GLY A 222 -0.27 -24.40 -9.46
N MET A 223 -0.88 -24.56 -10.64
CA MET A 223 -2.23 -24.10 -10.92
C MET A 223 -3.25 -25.16 -10.48
N ILE A 224 -4.18 -24.81 -9.59
CA ILE A 224 -5.20 -25.73 -9.07
C ILE A 224 -6.61 -25.26 -9.43
N PRO A 225 -7.56 -26.17 -9.68
CA PRO A 225 -8.96 -25.81 -9.84
C PRO A 225 -9.54 -25.32 -8.52
N LEU A 226 -10.11 -24.11 -8.53
CA LEU A 226 -10.86 -23.56 -7.42
C LEU A 226 -12.33 -23.99 -7.50
N PHE A 227 -12.95 -24.18 -6.35
CA PHE A 227 -14.39 -24.28 -6.18
C PHE A 227 -15.11 -25.30 -7.09
N GLY A 228 -14.54 -26.50 -7.18
CA GLY A 228 -15.06 -27.58 -8.03
C GLY A 228 -14.63 -27.49 -9.51
N GLY A 229 -13.76 -26.53 -9.86
CA GLY A 229 -13.13 -26.45 -11.18
C GLY A 229 -14.05 -25.95 -12.29
N GLY A 230 -15.21 -25.37 -11.99
CA GLY A 230 -16.05 -24.70 -12.99
C GLY A 230 -15.52 -23.31 -13.37
N PRO A 231 -16.01 -22.69 -14.46
CA PRO A 231 -15.74 -21.29 -14.75
C PRO A 231 -16.30 -20.40 -13.63
N LEU A 232 -15.55 -19.36 -13.27
CA LEU A 232 -15.95 -18.42 -12.22
C LEU A 232 -16.15 -17.02 -12.81
N PRO A 233 -17.12 -16.23 -12.33
CA PRO A 233 -17.28 -14.82 -12.71
C PRO A 233 -16.24 -13.92 -12.01
N LEU A 234 -15.03 -14.45 -11.74
CA LEU A 234 -14.01 -13.82 -10.93
C LEU A 234 -13.47 -12.56 -11.63
N ARG A 235 -13.64 -11.40 -10.99
CA ARG A 235 -13.18 -10.09 -11.44
C ARG A 235 -11.99 -9.57 -10.65
N PHE A 236 -11.90 -9.93 -9.37
CA PHE A 236 -10.84 -9.51 -8.46
C PHE A 236 -10.24 -10.72 -7.75
N LEU A 237 -8.92 -10.85 -7.81
CA LEU A 237 -8.16 -11.90 -7.16
C LEU A 237 -6.98 -11.29 -6.41
N SER A 238 -6.89 -11.51 -5.11
CA SER A 238 -5.70 -11.17 -4.32
C SER A 238 -5.21 -12.40 -3.57
N LEU A 239 -3.95 -12.78 -3.79
CA LEU A 239 -3.30 -13.92 -3.16
C LEU A 239 -2.08 -13.41 -2.40
N THR A 240 -2.10 -13.51 -1.08
CA THR A 240 -0.96 -13.20 -0.23
C THR A 240 -0.39 -14.49 0.31
N ASN A 241 0.88 -14.79 0.03
CA ASN A 241 1.57 -16.02 0.45
C ASN A 241 0.79 -17.31 0.16
N ALA A 242 0.01 -17.35 -0.92
CA ALA A 242 -0.71 -18.55 -1.34
C ALA A 242 0.26 -19.55 -1.99
N ILE A 243 0.07 -20.84 -1.77
CA ILE A 243 0.95 -21.90 -2.33
C ILE A 243 0.49 -22.42 -3.70
N PHE A 244 -0.45 -21.73 -4.35
CA PHE A 244 -1.04 -22.11 -5.63
C PHE A 244 -1.52 -20.89 -6.41
N LEU A 245 -1.78 -21.07 -7.71
CA LEU A 245 -2.58 -20.16 -8.55
C LEU A 245 -3.88 -20.85 -8.99
N PRO A 246 -4.95 -20.12 -9.33
CA PRO A 246 -6.14 -20.71 -9.93
C PRO A 246 -5.86 -21.31 -11.31
N ALA A 247 -6.67 -22.31 -11.70
CA ALA A 247 -6.63 -22.90 -13.03
C ALA A 247 -7.06 -21.90 -14.12
N GLN A 248 -6.58 -22.16 -15.34
CA GLN A 248 -6.59 -21.26 -16.49
C GLN A 248 -8.00 -20.76 -16.89
N HIS A 249 -8.99 -21.66 -16.92
CA HIS A 249 -10.35 -21.34 -17.36
C HIS A 249 -11.18 -20.55 -16.34
N GLN A 250 -10.66 -20.29 -15.14
CA GLN A 250 -11.39 -19.65 -14.05
C GLN A 250 -11.11 -18.14 -13.93
N VAL A 251 -10.12 -17.64 -14.66
CA VAL A 251 -9.61 -16.27 -14.53
C VAL A 251 -9.83 -15.42 -15.78
N SER A 252 -10.57 -15.92 -16.77
CA SER A 252 -10.77 -15.20 -18.04
C SER A 252 -11.46 -13.83 -17.89
N ASN A 253 -12.25 -13.65 -16.82
CA ASN A 253 -12.96 -12.41 -16.51
C ASN A 253 -12.20 -11.50 -15.53
N LEU A 254 -10.97 -11.87 -15.16
CA LEU A 254 -10.22 -11.15 -14.16
C LEU A 254 -9.84 -9.76 -14.66
N THR A 255 -10.14 -8.75 -13.84
CA THR A 255 -9.84 -7.33 -14.09
C THR A 255 -8.78 -6.80 -13.13
N HIS A 256 -8.68 -7.38 -11.93
CA HIS A 256 -7.73 -6.99 -10.90
C HIS A 256 -7.03 -8.22 -10.35
N LEU A 257 -5.69 -8.21 -10.36
CA LEU A 257 -4.84 -9.27 -9.84
C LEU A 257 -3.85 -8.68 -8.83
N GLY A 258 -3.82 -9.24 -7.63
CA GLY A 258 -2.79 -9.00 -6.62
C GLY A 258 -2.12 -10.31 -6.22
N LEU A 259 -0.81 -10.38 -6.35
CA LEU A 259 0.04 -11.49 -5.91
C LEU A 259 1.09 -10.91 -4.98
N TRP A 260 1.07 -11.32 -3.71
CA TRP A 260 1.88 -10.72 -2.65
C TRP A 260 2.63 -11.82 -1.92
N PHE A 261 3.91 -11.97 -2.20
CA PHE A 261 4.76 -12.98 -1.56
C PHE A 261 5.80 -12.31 -0.65
N GLY A 262 6.29 -13.03 0.36
CA GLY A 262 7.41 -12.54 1.18
C GLY A 262 7.12 -11.31 2.05
N MET A 263 5.84 -10.96 2.26
CA MET A 263 5.43 -9.81 3.07
C MET A 263 5.76 -9.95 4.57
N ASP A 264 6.18 -11.14 5.03
CA ASP A 264 6.61 -11.37 6.41
C ASP A 264 8.15 -11.39 6.50
N PRO A 265 8.77 -10.24 6.80
CA PRO A 265 10.22 -10.08 6.80
C PRO A 265 10.91 -10.81 7.96
N GLY A 266 10.15 -11.26 8.97
CA GLY A 266 10.70 -12.08 10.05
C GLY A 266 11.03 -13.50 9.59
N ASN A 267 10.27 -14.00 8.61
CA ASN A 267 10.18 -15.43 8.36
C ASN A 267 11.00 -15.93 7.18
N GLY A 268 11.64 -15.05 6.38
CA GLY A 268 12.59 -15.46 5.32
C GLY A 268 12.04 -16.52 4.37
N ALA A 269 10.70 -16.64 4.32
CA ALA A 269 9.97 -17.72 3.72
C ALA A 269 9.83 -17.45 2.23
N ILE A 270 10.73 -18.02 1.45
CA ILE A 270 10.69 -17.96 -0.01
C ILE A 270 9.65 -18.99 -0.47
N LEU A 271 8.45 -18.53 -0.80
CA LEU A 271 7.46 -19.38 -1.47
C LEU A 271 7.84 -19.55 -2.93
N PRO A 272 8.06 -20.79 -3.42
CA PRO A 272 8.54 -21.02 -4.77
C PRO A 272 7.40 -20.89 -5.80
N CYS A 273 6.88 -19.69 -6.02
CA CYS A 273 5.96 -19.46 -7.14
C CYS A 273 6.76 -19.48 -8.45
N SER A 274 6.42 -20.40 -9.37
CA SER A 274 7.08 -20.45 -10.67
C SER A 274 6.68 -19.26 -11.54
N ILE A 275 7.66 -18.55 -12.10
CA ILE A 275 7.40 -17.44 -13.03
C ILE A 275 6.62 -17.94 -14.26
N ASP A 276 6.82 -19.19 -14.70
CA ASP A 276 6.03 -19.76 -15.79
C ASP A 276 4.54 -19.83 -15.44
N ASP A 277 4.20 -20.17 -14.20
CA ASP A 277 2.81 -20.27 -13.79
C ASP A 277 2.17 -18.87 -13.70
N ILE A 278 2.96 -17.84 -13.35
CA ILE A 278 2.50 -16.44 -13.39
C ILE A 278 2.29 -15.98 -14.83
N LEU A 279 3.24 -16.24 -15.74
CA LEU A 279 3.08 -15.90 -17.16
C LEU A 279 1.91 -16.66 -17.78
N ARG A 280 1.72 -17.94 -17.43
CA ARG A 280 0.54 -18.71 -17.83
C ARG A 280 -0.71 -18.06 -17.28
N LEU A 281 -0.80 -17.76 -15.98
CA LEU A 281 -1.95 -17.08 -15.39
C LEU A 281 -2.30 -15.80 -16.16
N LEU A 282 -1.31 -14.93 -16.39
CA LEU A 282 -1.48 -13.68 -17.13
C LEU A 282 -1.96 -13.90 -18.57
N SER A 283 -1.50 -14.98 -19.23
CA SER A 283 -1.94 -15.34 -20.59
C SER A 283 -3.42 -15.70 -20.68
N TYR A 284 -4.04 -16.09 -19.55
CA TYR A 284 -5.46 -16.42 -19.45
C TYR A 284 -6.32 -15.29 -18.89
N THR A 285 -5.76 -14.10 -18.65
CA THR A 285 -6.48 -12.93 -18.13
C THR A 285 -6.50 -11.79 -19.14
N PRO A 286 -7.16 -11.94 -20.31
CA PRO A 286 -7.14 -10.92 -21.36
C PRO A 286 -7.81 -9.60 -20.92
N MET A 287 -8.76 -9.65 -19.98
CA MET A 287 -9.51 -8.50 -19.46
C MET A 287 -8.80 -7.75 -18.32
N LEU A 288 -7.56 -8.13 -18.00
CA LEU A 288 -6.85 -7.59 -16.85
C LEU A 288 -6.58 -6.09 -17.02
N GLN A 289 -6.99 -5.31 -16.04
CA GLN A 289 -6.84 -3.85 -15.99
C GLN A 289 -5.78 -3.43 -14.98
N GLU A 290 -5.66 -4.14 -13.86
CA GLU A 290 -4.67 -3.87 -12.82
C GLU A 290 -3.99 -5.16 -12.37
N ALA A 291 -2.66 -5.12 -12.28
CA ALA A 291 -1.84 -6.23 -11.85
C ALA A 291 -0.75 -5.78 -10.88
N PHE A 292 -0.73 -6.38 -9.69
CA PHE A 292 0.25 -6.19 -8.64
C PHE A 292 0.93 -7.53 -8.37
N ILE A 293 2.22 -7.61 -8.59
CA ILE A 293 2.98 -8.86 -8.50
C ILE A 293 4.25 -8.60 -7.69
N HIS A 294 4.16 -8.74 -6.38
CA HIS A 294 5.20 -8.31 -5.45
C HIS A 294 5.79 -9.50 -4.71
N GLY A 295 7.11 -9.43 -4.48
CA GLY A 295 7.80 -10.31 -3.57
C GLY A 295 8.01 -11.73 -4.02
N ILE A 296 7.86 -12.03 -5.32
CA ILE A 296 8.15 -13.37 -5.81
C ILE A 296 9.65 -13.59 -5.72
N PRO A 297 10.10 -14.57 -4.92
CA PRO A 297 11.49 -14.95 -4.94
C PRO A 297 11.79 -15.67 -6.25
N MET A 298 12.89 -15.30 -6.93
CA MET A 298 13.37 -16.15 -8.03
C MET A 298 13.84 -17.47 -7.43
N THR A 299 13.44 -18.57 -8.06
CA THR A 299 13.88 -19.90 -7.67
C THR A 299 15.41 -20.03 -7.77
N HIS A 300 15.92 -20.98 -6.99
CA HIS A 300 17.31 -21.22 -6.63
C HIS A 300 18.36 -21.01 -7.75
N PRO A 301 19.57 -20.52 -7.43
CA PRO A 301 20.68 -20.31 -8.37
C PRO A 301 21.17 -21.54 -9.15
N ASP A 302 20.63 -22.75 -8.96
CA ASP A 302 20.99 -23.91 -9.80
C ASP A 302 20.28 -23.91 -11.17
N ASP A 303 19.36 -22.97 -11.42
CA ASP A 303 18.95 -22.55 -12.77
C ASP A 303 20.08 -21.79 -13.54
N ARG A 304 21.30 -21.79 -12.97
CA ARG A 304 22.62 -21.34 -13.50
C ARG A 304 22.98 -21.76 -14.92
N ILE A 305 22.15 -22.53 -15.63
CA ILE A 305 22.46 -23.03 -16.98
C ILE A 305 21.53 -22.43 -18.04
N ALA A 306 20.33 -21.94 -17.69
CA ALA A 306 19.34 -21.53 -18.69
C ALA A 306 19.29 -20.02 -18.98
N ASP A 307 19.69 -19.15 -18.03
CA ASP A 307 19.58 -17.68 -18.18
C ASP A 307 20.94 -16.94 -18.19
N ASN A 308 22.04 -17.66 -18.46
CA ASN A 308 23.43 -17.19 -18.31
C ASN A 308 23.90 -16.02 -19.21
N GLU A 309 23.08 -15.46 -20.10
CA GLU A 309 23.55 -14.36 -20.96
C GLU A 309 23.54 -12.98 -20.27
N LEU A 310 22.81 -12.79 -19.16
CA LEU A 310 22.70 -11.48 -18.48
C LEU A 310 23.43 -11.38 -17.14
N TYR A 311 23.91 -12.51 -16.58
CA TYR A 311 24.30 -12.58 -15.17
C TYR A 311 25.81 -12.79 -14.90
N TYR A 312 26.61 -13.22 -15.89
CA TYR A 312 28.02 -13.59 -15.67
C TYR A 312 29.01 -12.93 -16.65
N THR A 313 29.10 -11.60 -16.65
CA THR A 313 30.23 -10.91 -17.31
C THR A 313 31.24 -10.29 -16.33
N GLY A 314 31.38 -10.81 -15.10
CA GLY A 314 32.53 -10.41 -14.26
C GLY A 314 32.41 -10.60 -12.76
N ILE A 315 32.17 -11.81 -12.28
CA ILE A 315 32.41 -12.16 -10.87
C ILE A 315 33.61 -13.11 -10.83
N ASP A 316 34.62 -12.72 -10.04
CA ASP A 316 35.84 -13.46 -9.76
C ASP A 316 35.50 -14.69 -8.89
N ASP A 317 35.87 -15.89 -9.33
CA ASP A 317 35.47 -17.18 -8.72
C ASP A 317 36.07 -17.42 -7.31
N SER A 318 36.93 -16.53 -6.81
CA SER A 318 37.72 -16.72 -5.60
C SER A 318 37.03 -16.40 -4.27
N LEU A 319 35.69 -16.28 -4.22
CA LEU A 319 34.95 -15.78 -3.04
C LEU A 319 34.02 -16.81 -2.36
N PHE A 320 34.15 -18.10 -2.71
CA PHE A 320 33.26 -19.17 -2.23
C PHE A 320 33.93 -20.27 -1.36
N ASP A 321 35.19 -20.11 -0.97
CA ASP A 321 35.93 -21.11 -0.16
C ASP A 321 35.73 -20.92 1.36
N ASP A 322 34.50 -21.01 1.88
CA ASP A 322 34.26 -21.04 3.34
C ASP A 322 33.62 -22.39 3.76
N ASP A 323 34.47 -23.31 4.23
CA ASP A 323 34.27 -24.75 4.45
C ASP A 323 33.31 -25.15 5.60
N SER A 324 32.38 -24.31 6.03
CA SER A 324 31.40 -24.67 7.09
C SER A 324 30.13 -25.34 6.54
N ILE A 325 30.30 -26.51 5.93
CA ILE A 325 29.20 -27.35 5.43
C ILE A 325 28.50 -28.01 6.63
N MET A 326 27.39 -27.42 7.06
CA MET A 326 26.36 -28.14 7.84
C MET A 326 25.74 -29.19 6.92
N ASP A 327 25.71 -30.46 7.35
CA ASP A 327 25.08 -31.59 6.63
C ASP A 327 23.64 -31.25 6.21
N PHE A 328 23.47 -30.79 4.97
CA PHE A 328 22.16 -30.65 4.35
C PHE A 328 21.63 -32.06 4.06
N PRO A 329 20.35 -32.36 4.36
CA PRO A 329 19.77 -33.64 3.96
C PRO A 329 19.90 -33.82 2.44
N PRO A 330 20.26 -35.03 1.98
CA PRO A 330 20.58 -35.30 0.58
C PRO A 330 19.40 -34.92 -0.33
N ASP A 331 19.73 -34.19 -1.39
CA ASP A 331 18.91 -33.82 -2.55
C ASP A 331 17.47 -34.35 -2.52
N ILE A 332 16.56 -33.54 -2.00
CA ILE A 332 15.13 -33.70 -2.29
C ILE A 332 14.98 -33.28 -3.75
N GLY A 333 15.06 -34.25 -4.67
CA GLY A 333 14.99 -34.04 -6.11
C GLY A 333 13.84 -33.14 -6.52
N TYR A 334 14.13 -31.86 -6.71
CA TYR A 334 13.24 -30.94 -7.40
C TYR A 334 13.21 -31.41 -8.84
N HIS A 335 12.08 -31.94 -9.30
CA HIS A 335 11.86 -32.18 -10.73
C HIS A 335 11.92 -30.83 -11.44
N ILE A 336 13.09 -30.47 -11.95
CA ILE A 336 13.26 -29.36 -12.88
C ILE A 336 12.63 -29.83 -14.20
N PRO A 337 11.48 -29.28 -14.61
CA PRO A 337 10.92 -29.62 -15.91
C PRO A 337 11.94 -29.23 -16.97
N SER A 338 12.35 -30.13 -17.86
CA SER A 338 13.28 -29.78 -18.94
C SER A 338 12.59 -28.76 -19.85
N ARG A 339 12.90 -27.47 -19.68
CA ARG A 339 12.35 -26.39 -20.51
C ARG A 339 13.00 -26.44 -21.89
N SER A 340 12.33 -27.07 -22.85
CA SER A 340 12.75 -27.02 -24.26
C SER A 340 12.17 -25.83 -25.03
N GLN A 341 11.28 -25.03 -24.42
CA GLN A 341 10.63 -23.90 -25.07
C GLN A 341 10.76 -22.62 -24.24
N PRO A 342 11.10 -21.48 -24.86
CA PRO A 342 11.14 -20.19 -24.17
C PRO A 342 9.74 -19.82 -23.65
N PRO A 343 9.63 -19.07 -22.54
CA PRO A 343 8.34 -18.65 -22.00
C PRO A 343 7.58 -17.81 -23.04
N PRO A 344 6.25 -17.99 -23.15
CA PRO A 344 5.45 -17.25 -24.12
C PRO A 344 5.47 -15.74 -23.82
N VAL A 345 5.39 -14.93 -24.87
CA VAL A 345 5.13 -13.49 -24.74
C VAL A 345 3.63 -13.30 -24.54
N VAL A 346 3.25 -12.62 -23.46
CA VAL A 346 1.86 -12.37 -23.06
C VAL A 346 1.48 -10.95 -23.39
N GLU A 347 0.35 -10.77 -24.08
CA GLU A 347 -0.17 -9.46 -24.47
C GLU A 347 -1.34 -9.06 -23.57
N LEU A 348 -1.19 -7.96 -22.81
CA LEU A 348 -2.19 -7.49 -21.84
C LEU A 348 -2.81 -6.17 -22.30
N ARG A 349 -3.63 -6.22 -23.36
CA ARG A 349 -4.15 -5.03 -24.08
C ARG A 349 -4.98 -4.07 -23.23
N HIS A 350 -5.61 -4.56 -22.17
CA HIS A 350 -6.48 -3.78 -21.30
C HIS A 350 -5.80 -3.28 -20.03
N LEU A 351 -4.52 -3.60 -19.84
CA LEU A 351 -3.80 -3.28 -18.61
C LEU A 351 -3.52 -1.78 -18.52
N ARG A 352 -4.01 -1.19 -17.44
CA ARG A 352 -3.84 0.23 -17.09
C ARG A 352 -2.76 0.43 -16.04
N LYS A 353 -2.61 -0.54 -15.13
CA LYS A 353 -1.60 -0.49 -14.05
C LYS A 353 -0.90 -1.84 -13.94
N PHE A 354 0.43 -1.80 -13.97
CA PHE A 354 1.29 -2.93 -13.72
C PHE A 354 2.32 -2.56 -12.66
N SER A 355 2.38 -3.30 -11.57
CA SER A 355 3.29 -3.04 -10.48
C SER A 355 3.99 -4.32 -10.07
N THR A 356 5.30 -4.28 -10.11
CA THR A 356 6.17 -5.36 -9.65
C THR A 356 7.22 -4.77 -8.73
N PHE A 357 7.43 -5.42 -7.60
CA PHE A 357 8.34 -4.95 -6.57
C PHE A 357 8.94 -6.15 -5.87
N SER A 358 10.26 -6.23 -5.82
CA SER A 358 10.94 -7.23 -5.02
C SER A 358 11.09 -6.75 -3.58
N TRP A 359 10.56 -7.52 -2.63
CA TRP A 359 10.92 -7.32 -1.23
C TRP A 359 12.33 -7.85 -1.00
N VAL A 360 13.27 -6.92 -0.79
CA VAL A 360 14.53 -7.27 -0.14
C VAL A 360 14.22 -7.47 1.35
N THR A 361 13.90 -8.69 1.75
CA THR A 361 13.67 -9.03 3.17
C THR A 361 14.95 -9.46 3.87
N SER A 362 15.97 -9.81 3.08
CA SER A 362 17.25 -10.28 3.58
C SER A 362 18.20 -9.13 3.87
N ARG A 363 18.81 -9.15 5.07
CA ARG A 363 19.95 -8.28 5.42
C ARG A 363 21.23 -8.62 4.67
N SER A 364 21.25 -9.68 3.88
CA SER A 364 22.42 -10.09 3.12
C SER A 364 22.45 -9.35 1.78
N ASP A 365 23.53 -8.60 1.51
CA ASP A 365 23.80 -7.96 0.22
C ASP A 365 23.84 -8.96 -0.96
N ARG A 366 23.90 -10.27 -0.67
CA ARG A 366 23.90 -11.35 -1.68
C ARG A 366 22.50 -11.58 -2.27
N ASP A 367 21.44 -11.43 -1.48
CA ASP A 367 20.06 -11.72 -1.92
C ASP A 367 19.44 -10.57 -2.74
N ILE A 368 19.92 -9.34 -2.53
CA ILE A 368 19.44 -8.15 -3.27
C ILE A 368 19.75 -8.24 -4.77
N ARG A 369 20.81 -8.96 -5.13
CA ARG A 369 21.26 -9.07 -6.53
C ARG A 369 20.36 -9.98 -7.37
N GLN A 370 19.48 -10.75 -6.76
CA GLN A 370 18.94 -11.95 -7.40
C GLN A 370 17.52 -11.81 -7.93
N THR A 371 16.75 -10.78 -7.57
CA THR A 371 15.32 -10.94 -7.81
C THR A 371 14.89 -10.65 -9.23
N GLY A 372 15.58 -9.83 -10.04
CA GLY A 372 15.45 -9.73 -11.53
C GLY A 372 14.03 -9.73 -12.16
N LEU A 373 12.99 -9.73 -11.34
CA LEU A 373 11.69 -10.32 -11.62
C LEU A 373 10.92 -9.36 -12.47
N SER A 374 10.99 -8.09 -12.09
CA SER A 374 10.40 -6.98 -12.83
C SER A 374 10.93 -6.96 -14.26
N ILE A 375 12.23 -7.15 -14.44
CA ILE A 375 12.88 -7.16 -15.76
C ILE A 375 12.49 -8.42 -16.54
N PHE A 376 12.53 -9.58 -15.88
CA PHE A 376 12.12 -10.85 -16.49
C PHE A 376 10.66 -10.80 -16.95
N LEU A 377 9.73 -10.38 -16.10
CA LEU A 377 8.32 -10.24 -16.45
C LEU A 377 8.17 -9.26 -17.62
N LEU A 378 8.78 -8.07 -17.57
CA LEU A 378 8.70 -7.11 -18.68
C LEU A 378 9.26 -7.65 -20.01
N LYS A 379 10.25 -8.56 -20.00
CA LYS A 379 10.74 -9.22 -21.22
C LYS A 379 9.67 -10.11 -21.88
N HIS A 380 8.75 -10.64 -21.08
CA HIS A 380 7.68 -11.55 -21.52
C HIS A 380 6.30 -10.88 -21.57
N LEU A 381 6.18 -9.60 -21.22
CA LEU A 381 4.93 -8.85 -21.25
C LEU A 381 4.95 -7.80 -22.35
N ARG A 382 3.86 -7.76 -23.14
CA ARG A 382 3.54 -6.63 -24.03
C ARG A 382 2.44 -5.82 -23.38
N LEU A 383 2.83 -4.66 -22.87
CA LEU A 383 1.94 -3.71 -22.19
C LEU A 383 1.57 -2.58 -23.16
N PRO A 384 0.36 -2.03 -23.08
CA PRO A 384 -0.02 -0.87 -23.89
C PRO A 384 0.74 0.37 -23.43
N ASP A 385 1.02 1.31 -24.34
CA ASP A 385 1.75 2.55 -24.03
C ASP A 385 1.01 3.44 -23.00
N SER A 386 -0.30 3.23 -22.84
CA SER A 386 -1.14 3.87 -21.82
C SER A 386 -1.00 3.26 -20.43
N CYS A 387 -0.25 2.16 -20.27
CA CYS A 387 -0.08 1.49 -18.99
C CYS A 387 0.86 2.28 -18.08
N TYR A 388 0.48 2.41 -16.82
CA TYR A 388 1.38 2.83 -15.75
C TYR A 388 2.16 1.61 -15.26
N ILE A 389 3.49 1.66 -15.36
CA ILE A 389 4.41 0.59 -14.98
C ILE A 389 5.20 0.99 -13.73
N ARG A 390 5.18 0.18 -12.66
CA ARG A 390 6.06 0.34 -11.49
C ARG A 390 6.98 -0.87 -11.41
N VAL A 391 8.27 -0.62 -11.36
CA VAL A 391 9.33 -1.63 -11.32
C VAL A 391 10.41 -1.22 -10.33
N ASP A 392 11.14 -2.19 -9.82
CA ASP A 392 12.38 -2.00 -9.08
C ASP A 392 13.61 -2.23 -9.98
N ALA A 393 14.69 -1.51 -9.69
CA ALA A 393 15.97 -1.63 -10.37
C ALA A 393 17.13 -1.63 -9.38
N CYS A 394 17.81 -2.77 -9.26
CA CYS A 394 18.91 -2.97 -8.30
C CYS A 394 20.30 -2.96 -8.96
N THR A 395 20.38 -3.11 -10.29
CA THR A 395 21.65 -3.31 -11.00
C THR A 395 21.77 -2.43 -12.25
N PRO A 396 22.99 -2.13 -12.73
CA PRO A 396 23.21 -1.45 -14.01
C PRO A 396 22.52 -2.14 -15.19
N THR A 397 22.49 -3.48 -15.20
CA THR A 397 21.85 -4.29 -16.24
C THR A 397 20.35 -4.07 -16.27
N HIS A 398 19.68 -3.96 -15.12
CA HIS A 398 18.25 -3.64 -15.06
C HIS A 398 17.96 -2.27 -15.69
N LEU A 399 18.78 -1.25 -15.38
CA LEU A 399 18.62 0.09 -15.94
C LEU A 399 18.88 0.12 -17.45
N SER A 400 19.87 -0.64 -17.93
CA SER A 400 20.15 -0.79 -19.37
C SER A 400 19.00 -1.48 -20.12
N PHE A 401 18.42 -2.53 -19.52
CA PHE A 401 17.20 -3.15 -20.03
C PHE A 401 16.06 -2.13 -20.10
N LEU A 402 15.79 -1.39 -19.02
CA LEU A 402 14.71 -0.41 -18.97
C LEU A 402 14.91 0.68 -20.03
N LYS A 403 16.15 1.14 -20.25
CA LYS A 403 16.46 2.09 -21.34
C LYS A 403 16.07 1.52 -22.71
N SER A 404 16.37 0.25 -22.95
CA SER A 404 16.03 -0.43 -24.21
C SER A 404 14.51 -0.65 -24.35
N TYR A 405 13.85 -1.03 -23.24
CA TYR A 405 12.41 -1.24 -23.17
C TYR A 405 11.62 0.05 -23.41
N LEU A 406 12.10 1.19 -22.92
CA LEU A 406 11.45 2.48 -23.09
C LEU A 406 11.70 3.12 -24.47
N LYS A 407 12.72 2.66 -25.22
CA LYS A 407 13.09 3.23 -26.52
C LYS A 407 11.93 3.32 -27.54
N PRO A 408 11.02 2.34 -27.65
CA PRO A 408 9.89 2.42 -28.59
C PRO A 408 8.77 3.38 -28.16
N LEU A 409 8.78 3.87 -26.92
CA LEU A 409 7.70 4.72 -26.40
C LEU A 409 7.87 6.16 -26.91
N GLU A 410 6.91 6.63 -27.68
CA GLU A 410 6.87 8.00 -28.21
C GLU A 410 6.05 8.91 -27.28
N TRP A 411 6.61 9.33 -26.15
CA TRP A 411 5.98 10.33 -25.28
C TRP A 411 6.51 11.72 -25.63
N PRO A 412 5.72 12.57 -26.33
CA PRO A 412 6.19 13.85 -26.86
C PRO A 412 6.48 14.87 -25.76
N GLU A 413 5.75 14.77 -24.65
CA GLU A 413 5.94 15.61 -23.48
C GLU A 413 5.88 14.73 -22.23
N THR A 414 6.92 14.82 -21.41
CA THR A 414 7.02 14.05 -20.17
C THR A 414 7.30 14.94 -18.97
N ARG A 415 6.92 14.41 -17.81
CA ARG A 415 7.13 15.01 -16.50
C ARG A 415 7.89 14.01 -15.63
N VAL A 416 8.89 14.48 -14.91
CA VAL A 416 9.70 13.64 -14.03
C VAL A 416 9.45 14.03 -12.58
N HIS A 417 9.22 13.03 -11.73
CA HIS A 417 9.28 13.17 -10.28
C HIS A 417 10.40 12.27 -9.75
N CYS A 418 11.29 12.84 -8.97
CA CYS A 418 12.34 12.14 -8.27
C CYS A 418 12.08 12.24 -6.77
N ALA A 419 11.70 11.13 -6.16
CA ALA A 419 11.67 10.99 -4.72
C ALA A 419 12.96 10.35 -4.22
N TYR A 420 13.50 10.79 -3.09
CA TYR A 420 14.67 10.18 -2.48
C TYR A 420 14.60 10.19 -0.95
N GLY A 421 15.25 9.21 -0.34
CA GLY A 421 15.46 9.18 1.11
C GLY A 421 15.23 7.81 1.70
N ARG A 422 15.96 7.56 2.78
CA ARG A 422 15.87 6.34 3.56
C ARG A 422 15.03 6.59 4.80
N PHE A 423 13.80 6.09 4.83
CA PHE A 423 13.11 5.96 6.11
C PHE A 423 13.34 4.59 6.75
N SER A 424 13.69 3.57 5.95
CA SER A 424 14.08 2.24 6.44
C SER A 424 15.06 1.51 5.49
N GLU A 425 15.69 0.42 5.95
CA GLU A 425 16.52 -0.47 5.10
C GLU A 425 15.72 -1.14 3.97
N ARG A 426 14.38 -1.09 4.02
CA ARG A 426 13.50 -1.79 3.10
C ARG A 426 12.95 -0.90 1.99
N GLU A 427 13.18 0.39 2.09
CA GLU A 427 12.65 1.35 1.13
C GLU A 427 13.61 1.60 -0.03
N PRO A 428 13.07 1.97 -1.22
CA PRO A 428 13.89 2.50 -2.29
C PRO A 428 14.70 3.69 -1.77
N ALA A 429 15.99 3.77 -2.08
CA ALA A 429 16.76 4.98 -1.80
C ALA A 429 16.32 6.14 -2.70
N MET A 430 15.85 5.82 -3.90
CA MET A 430 15.28 6.75 -4.86
C MET A 430 14.17 6.09 -5.65
N SER A 431 13.18 6.87 -6.01
CA SER A 431 12.19 6.51 -7.02
C SER A 431 12.15 7.59 -8.08
N ILE A 432 12.30 7.18 -9.34
CA ILE A 432 12.12 8.09 -10.47
C ILE A 432 10.83 7.71 -11.18
N GLN A 433 9.90 8.65 -11.24
CA GLN A 433 8.63 8.51 -11.91
C GLN A 433 8.58 9.44 -13.13
N LEU A 434 8.26 8.87 -14.28
CA LEU A 434 8.08 9.54 -15.56
C LEU A 434 6.61 9.40 -15.96
N THR A 435 5.92 10.51 -16.21
CA THR A 435 4.54 10.51 -16.67
C THR A 435 4.42 11.17 -18.04
N ASN A 436 3.58 10.60 -18.90
CA ASN A 436 3.19 11.22 -20.17
C ASN A 436 2.22 12.37 -19.87
N SER A 437 2.56 13.61 -20.25
CA SER A 437 1.63 14.74 -20.04
C SER A 437 0.55 14.84 -21.12
N GLY A 438 0.77 14.22 -22.28
CA GLY A 438 -0.18 14.21 -23.40
C GLY A 438 -1.28 13.16 -23.32
N GLY A 439 -1.24 12.26 -22.32
CA GLY A 439 -2.20 11.16 -22.22
C GLY A 439 -1.89 10.18 -21.09
N PRO A 440 -2.61 9.04 -21.03
CA PRO A 440 -2.30 7.99 -20.07
C PRO A 440 -0.92 7.38 -20.34
N GLY A 441 -0.36 6.73 -19.31
CA GLY A 441 0.93 6.05 -19.38
C GLY A 441 2.02 6.73 -18.56
N GLY A 442 2.92 5.90 -18.04
CA GLY A 442 4.05 6.35 -17.24
C GLY A 442 4.84 5.18 -16.69
N ILE A 443 6.06 5.46 -16.23
CA ILE A 443 6.88 4.47 -15.57
C ILE A 443 7.43 5.02 -14.26
N ARG A 444 7.42 4.21 -13.21
CA ARG A 444 8.09 4.45 -11.95
C ARG A 444 9.16 3.39 -11.73
N ILE A 445 10.36 3.83 -11.43
CA ILE A 445 11.54 3.00 -11.22
C ILE A 445 12.01 3.23 -9.78
N ASP A 446 11.84 2.20 -8.95
CA ASP A 446 12.27 2.18 -7.56
C ASP A 446 13.71 1.63 -7.48
N ILE A 447 14.66 2.48 -7.12
CA ILE A 447 16.07 2.14 -6.98
C ILE A 447 16.33 1.73 -5.54
N THR A 448 16.39 0.42 -5.30
CA THR A 448 16.65 -0.14 -3.98
C THR A 448 18.15 -0.07 -3.66
N ARG A 449 18.48 0.45 -2.48
CA ARG A 449 19.88 0.55 -2.04
C ARG A 449 20.37 -0.80 -1.54
N THR A 450 21.40 -1.32 -2.19
CA THR A 450 22.29 -2.30 -1.57
C THR A 450 23.26 -1.52 -0.70
N THR A 451 23.20 -1.67 0.60
CA THR A 451 23.84 -0.76 1.57
C THR A 451 25.36 -0.71 1.45
N HIS A 452 26.01 -1.67 0.76
CA HIS A 452 27.47 -1.72 0.67
C HIS A 452 28.07 -2.18 -0.68
N ILE A 453 27.42 -1.98 -1.84
CA ILE A 453 28.04 -2.46 -3.09
C ILE A 453 29.21 -1.56 -3.55
N PRO A 454 30.47 -2.04 -3.56
CA PRO A 454 31.51 -1.47 -4.40
C PRO A 454 31.06 -1.51 -5.86
N GLY A 455 30.97 -0.34 -6.51
CA GLY A 455 30.40 -0.19 -7.86
C GLY A 455 29.20 0.75 -7.97
N SER A 456 28.91 1.57 -6.95
CA SER A 456 27.96 2.69 -7.01
C SER A 456 28.11 3.52 -8.28
N ASP A 457 29.34 3.74 -8.74
CA ASP A 457 29.63 4.52 -9.94
C ASP A 457 29.06 3.89 -11.21
N ARG A 458 29.04 2.56 -11.30
CA ARG A 458 28.43 1.85 -12.44
C ARG A 458 26.91 2.01 -12.45
N LEU A 459 26.27 1.89 -11.28
CA LEU A 459 24.83 2.09 -11.15
C LEU A 459 24.45 3.54 -11.46
N ILE A 460 25.19 4.50 -10.90
CA ILE A 460 25.03 5.94 -11.17
C ILE A 460 25.23 6.23 -12.66
N SER A 461 26.24 5.63 -13.29
CA SER A 461 26.48 5.79 -14.74
C SER A 461 25.34 5.21 -15.56
N ALA A 462 24.84 4.01 -15.23
CA ALA A 462 23.71 3.40 -15.92
C ALA A 462 22.40 4.18 -15.71
N LEU A 463 22.22 4.75 -14.53
CA LEU A 463 21.09 5.63 -14.23
C LEU A 463 21.15 6.93 -15.03
N ARG A 464 22.33 7.55 -15.10
CA ARG A 464 22.58 8.70 -15.97
C ARG A 464 22.26 8.36 -17.43
N ASP A 465 22.73 7.22 -17.90
CA ASP A 465 22.48 6.76 -19.27
C ASP A 465 20.99 6.50 -19.57
N LEU A 466 20.25 5.96 -18.60
CA LEU A 466 18.79 5.82 -18.66
C LEU A 466 18.10 7.19 -18.74
N LEU A 467 18.46 8.14 -17.88
CA LEU A 467 17.89 9.49 -17.85
C LEU A 467 18.26 10.32 -19.10
N SER A 468 19.31 9.96 -19.82
CA SER A 468 19.66 10.54 -21.11
C SER A 468 18.90 9.92 -22.30
N SER A 469 18.04 8.92 -22.07
CA SER A 469 17.20 8.36 -23.14
C SER A 469 16.15 9.36 -23.63
N ALA A 470 15.67 9.18 -24.87
CA ALA A 470 14.75 10.12 -25.52
C ALA A 470 13.49 10.44 -24.69
N VAL A 471 12.91 9.45 -24.03
CA VAL A 471 11.68 9.61 -23.24
C VAL A 471 11.89 10.54 -22.02
N PHE A 472 13.05 10.45 -21.38
CA PHE A 472 13.45 11.35 -20.29
C PHE A 472 14.00 12.68 -20.78
N ALA A 473 14.68 12.70 -21.93
CA ALA A 473 15.17 13.93 -22.55
C ALA A 473 14.04 14.89 -22.94
N ASN A 474 12.84 14.37 -23.23
CA ASN A 474 11.65 15.18 -23.49
C ASN A 474 11.04 15.83 -22.23
N ALA A 475 11.57 15.52 -21.04
CA ALA A 475 11.03 16.06 -19.81
C ALA A 475 11.29 17.56 -19.71
N ARG A 476 10.22 18.33 -19.44
CA ARG A 476 10.30 19.78 -19.23
C ARG A 476 10.06 20.20 -17.79
N THR A 477 9.44 19.32 -17.01
CA THR A 477 9.13 19.58 -15.61
C THR A 477 9.72 18.49 -14.73
N LEU A 478 10.38 18.91 -13.65
CA LEU A 478 11.01 18.04 -12.66
C LEU A 478 10.51 18.40 -11.26
N TRP A 479 9.92 17.43 -10.55
CA TRP A 479 9.70 17.47 -9.11
C TRP A 479 10.81 16.70 -8.40
N VAL A 480 11.34 17.26 -7.32
CA VAL A 480 12.33 16.62 -6.47
C VAL A 480 11.85 16.70 -5.03
N SER A 481 11.67 15.54 -4.37
CA SER A 481 11.25 15.50 -2.97
C SER A 481 12.01 14.44 -2.17
N GLY A 482 12.26 14.69 -0.88
CA GLY A 482 13.03 13.74 -0.07
C GLY A 482 13.52 14.22 1.29
N ILE A 483 14.17 13.32 2.05
CA ILE A 483 14.56 13.55 3.46
C ILE A 483 16.00 13.20 3.87
N GLU A 484 16.92 12.79 2.98
CA GLU A 484 18.25 12.24 3.36
C GLU A 484 19.47 13.06 2.86
N ARG A 485 20.60 12.96 3.59
CA ARG A 485 21.80 13.84 3.51
C ARG A 485 22.75 13.55 2.36
N ASP A 486 22.89 12.29 1.99
CA ASP A 486 24.12 11.82 1.34
C ASP A 486 23.79 10.93 0.15
N TRP A 487 23.01 11.46 -0.78
CA TRP A 487 22.77 10.77 -2.04
C TRP A 487 23.33 11.54 -3.21
N ASP A 488 24.66 11.39 -3.39
CA ASP A 488 25.43 11.88 -4.55
C ASP A 488 24.81 11.46 -5.88
N ALA A 489 24.07 10.34 -5.88
CA ALA A 489 23.35 9.85 -7.03
C ALA A 489 22.29 10.83 -7.55
N LEU A 490 21.80 11.81 -6.77
CA LEU A 490 20.93 12.85 -7.31
C LEU A 490 21.59 13.61 -8.48
N ARG A 491 22.93 13.65 -8.58
CA ARG A 491 23.69 14.28 -9.68
C ARG A 491 23.34 13.68 -11.05
N VAL A 492 22.79 12.47 -11.07
CA VAL A 492 22.30 11.85 -12.31
C VAL A 492 21.17 12.66 -12.94
N LEU A 493 20.43 13.46 -12.17
CA LEU A 493 19.34 14.29 -12.68
C LEU A 493 19.83 15.37 -13.66
N HIS A 494 21.13 15.70 -13.68
CA HIS A 494 21.72 16.59 -14.70
C HIS A 494 21.62 16.04 -16.12
N ALA A 495 21.38 14.74 -16.29
CA ALA A 495 21.07 14.15 -17.58
C ALA A 495 19.80 14.75 -18.23
N LEU A 496 18.89 15.28 -17.41
CA LEU A 496 17.63 15.92 -17.84
C LEU A 496 17.91 17.38 -18.27
N HIS A 497 18.58 17.57 -19.40
CA HIS A 497 19.04 18.89 -19.84
C HIS A 497 17.91 19.87 -20.25
N ASN A 498 16.71 19.36 -20.56
CA ASN A 498 15.59 20.15 -21.07
C ASN A 498 14.59 20.63 -20.00
N ILE A 499 14.94 20.53 -18.71
CA ILE A 499 14.06 21.00 -17.63
C ILE A 499 13.90 22.53 -17.71
N GLU A 500 12.66 22.95 -17.91
CA GLU A 500 12.21 24.35 -17.89
C GLU A 500 11.60 24.73 -16.54
N GLN A 501 10.99 23.77 -15.84
CA GLN A 501 10.29 23.96 -14.57
C GLN A 501 10.79 22.97 -13.51
N LEU A 502 11.23 23.49 -12.36
CA LEU A 502 11.75 22.70 -11.25
C LEU A 502 10.95 22.96 -9.99
N PHE A 503 10.49 21.90 -9.33
CA PHE A 503 9.77 21.94 -8.06
C PHE A 503 10.55 21.16 -7.02
N VAL A 504 10.92 21.81 -5.91
CA VAL A 504 11.73 21.20 -4.85
C VAL A 504 10.96 21.24 -3.54
N ASP A 505 10.55 20.06 -3.04
CA ASP A 505 9.98 19.88 -1.70
C ASP A 505 10.92 19.06 -0.81
N ALA A 506 11.76 19.76 -0.06
CA ALA A 506 12.76 19.12 0.80
C ALA A 506 12.37 19.28 2.28
N TRP A 507 11.82 18.22 2.87
CA TRP A 507 11.14 18.27 4.17
C TRP A 507 12.10 18.55 5.36
N ASN A 508 13.38 18.20 5.26
CA ASN A 508 14.28 18.20 6.42
C ASN A 508 15.38 19.28 6.38
N ALA A 509 15.23 20.29 7.24
CA ALA A 509 16.08 21.46 7.43
C ALA A 509 17.57 21.19 7.62
N ARG A 510 17.96 20.05 8.23
CA ARG A 510 19.36 19.79 8.61
C ARG A 510 20.16 19.06 7.54
N VAL A 511 19.60 18.90 6.34
CA VAL A 511 19.98 17.81 5.43
C VAL A 511 20.27 18.28 3.99
N ASN A 512 19.87 19.51 3.64
CA ASN A 512 19.69 19.92 2.24
C ASN A 512 20.86 20.63 1.55
N VAL A 513 22.03 20.82 2.18
CA VAL A 513 23.17 21.51 1.52
C VAL A 513 23.50 20.85 0.19
N ASN A 514 23.50 19.51 0.18
CA ASN A 514 23.83 18.75 -1.02
C ASN A 514 22.74 18.90 -2.09
N LEU A 515 21.45 19.00 -1.76
CA LEU A 515 20.41 19.14 -2.78
C LEU A 515 20.57 20.44 -3.59
N TYR A 516 20.87 21.55 -2.92
CA TYR A 516 21.11 22.84 -3.58
C TYR A 516 22.49 22.86 -4.27
N ALA A 517 23.55 22.35 -3.65
CA ALA A 517 24.84 22.20 -4.33
C ALA A 517 24.77 21.27 -5.56
N LEU A 518 23.83 20.35 -5.56
CA LEU A 518 23.61 19.40 -6.65
C LEU A 518 22.79 20.02 -7.76
N LEU A 519 21.80 20.84 -7.47
CA LEU A 519 21.07 21.59 -8.48
C LEU A 519 21.89 22.76 -9.07
N TRP A 520 23.01 23.14 -8.42
CA TRP A 520 23.83 24.29 -8.81
C TRP A 520 25.32 24.09 -8.49
N GLU A 521 26.04 23.55 -9.48
CA GLU A 521 27.51 23.54 -9.64
C GLU A 521 28.39 22.88 -8.55
N ASP A 522 29.27 21.98 -9.00
CA ASP A 522 30.17 21.23 -8.13
C ASP A 522 31.35 22.08 -7.63
N ARG A 523 31.24 22.60 -6.40
CA ARG A 523 32.35 23.31 -5.72
C ARG A 523 33.62 22.45 -5.59
N LYS A 524 33.53 21.12 -5.62
CA LYS A 524 34.69 20.24 -5.43
C LYS A 524 35.53 20.06 -6.70
N ASP A 525 34.95 20.21 -7.89
CA ASP A 525 35.73 20.14 -9.14
C ASP A 525 36.62 21.37 -9.36
N ARG A 526 36.29 22.53 -8.76
CA ARG A 526 37.15 23.72 -8.78
C ARG A 526 38.51 23.53 -8.10
N GLN A 527 38.67 22.53 -7.23
CA GLN A 527 39.98 22.23 -6.62
C GLN A 527 40.84 21.27 -7.46
N ARG A 528 40.27 20.58 -8.47
CA ARG A 528 40.99 19.58 -9.27
C ARG A 528 41.04 19.88 -10.77
N GLN A 529 40.12 20.68 -11.30
CA GLN A 529 40.08 20.99 -12.74
C GLN A 529 40.86 22.27 -13.05
N SER A 530 41.75 22.17 -14.04
CA SER A 530 42.57 23.26 -14.59
C SER A 530 41.76 24.48 -14.99
N THR A 531 42.38 25.66 -14.93
CA THR A 531 41.85 27.04 -15.03
C THR A 531 40.96 27.44 -16.23
N HIS A 532 40.45 26.52 -17.06
CA HIS A 532 39.84 26.87 -18.36
C HIS A 532 38.50 26.18 -18.72
N SER A 533 37.84 25.40 -17.86
CA SER A 533 36.50 24.89 -18.17
C SER A 533 35.39 25.90 -17.81
N ILE A 534 34.59 26.29 -18.81
CA ILE A 534 33.38 27.09 -18.62
C ILE A 534 32.44 26.31 -17.69
N PRO A 535 31.91 26.93 -16.62
CA PRO A 535 30.98 26.25 -15.73
C PRO A 535 29.68 25.93 -16.49
N THR A 536 29.40 24.64 -16.68
CA THR A 536 28.12 24.20 -17.24
C THR A 536 27.07 24.23 -16.14
N THR A 537 26.10 25.13 -16.27
CA THR A 537 24.98 25.20 -15.33
C THR A 537 24.12 23.94 -15.45
N SER A 538 23.74 23.37 -14.32
CA SER A 538 22.74 22.29 -14.29
C SER A 538 21.40 22.84 -14.79
N PHE A 539 20.74 22.19 -15.75
CA PHE A 539 19.47 22.65 -16.35
C PHE A 539 19.58 24.00 -17.08
N PRO A 540 20.26 24.08 -18.24
CA PRO A 540 20.47 25.34 -18.96
C PRO A 540 19.17 26.03 -19.40
N LEU A 541 18.05 25.30 -19.52
CA LEU A 541 16.75 25.84 -19.94
C LEU A 541 15.83 26.24 -18.78
N LEU A 542 16.29 26.20 -17.53
CA LEU A 542 15.45 26.45 -16.36
C LEU A 542 14.87 27.87 -16.37
N ARG A 543 13.54 27.98 -16.47
CA ARG A 543 12.79 29.24 -16.47
C ARG A 543 12.07 29.49 -15.15
N THR A 544 11.53 28.43 -14.56
CA THR A 544 10.75 28.48 -13.33
C THR A 544 11.32 27.53 -12.30
N ALA A 545 11.57 28.02 -11.09
CA ALA A 545 11.91 27.19 -9.95
C ALA A 545 10.95 27.49 -8.79
N PHE A 546 10.37 26.44 -8.21
CA PHE A 546 9.61 26.50 -6.97
C PHE A 546 10.39 25.79 -5.87
N VAL A 547 10.61 26.46 -4.75
CA VAL A 547 11.38 25.93 -3.61
C VAL A 547 10.57 26.08 -2.32
N ALA A 548 10.32 24.96 -1.65
CA ALA A 548 9.79 24.92 -0.29
C ALA A 548 10.91 25.16 0.72
N VAL A 549 10.81 26.26 1.50
CA VAL A 549 11.80 26.63 2.51
C VAL A 549 11.21 26.42 3.90
N ARG A 550 11.77 25.45 4.61
CA ARG A 550 11.34 25.06 5.97
C ARG A 550 12.32 25.46 7.07
N SER A 551 13.50 25.99 6.71
CA SER A 551 14.49 26.48 7.68
C SER A 551 15.35 27.62 7.15
N GLU A 552 15.88 28.42 8.06
CA GLU A 552 16.79 29.53 7.76
C GLU A 552 18.09 29.04 7.11
N PHE A 553 18.54 27.84 7.48
CA PHE A 553 19.69 27.21 6.87
C PHE A 553 19.48 26.89 5.38
N VAL A 554 18.30 26.34 5.03
CA VAL A 554 17.92 26.08 3.64
C VAL A 554 17.88 27.38 2.84
N LEU A 555 17.40 28.46 3.46
CA LEU A 555 17.43 29.79 2.88
C LEU A 555 18.87 30.28 2.60
N ASP A 556 19.78 30.18 3.57
CA ASP A 556 21.16 30.63 3.37
C ASP A 556 21.84 29.90 2.21
N GLU A 557 21.62 28.59 2.10
CA GLU A 557 22.13 27.79 0.99
C GLU A 557 21.47 28.16 -0.34
N LEU A 558 20.15 28.35 -0.37
CA LEU A 558 19.44 28.82 -1.56
C LEU A 558 19.99 30.17 -2.02
N HIS A 559 20.20 31.12 -1.11
CA HIS A 559 20.75 32.43 -1.41
C HIS A 559 22.17 32.34 -1.99
N LYS A 560 23.10 31.62 -1.32
CA LYS A 560 24.46 31.39 -1.83
C LYS A 560 24.46 30.74 -3.21
N THR A 561 23.53 29.81 -3.41
CA THR A 561 23.38 29.06 -4.64
C THR A 561 22.91 29.95 -5.79
N LEU A 562 21.87 30.73 -5.56
CA LEU A 562 21.33 31.66 -6.55
C LEU A 562 22.36 32.75 -6.90
N GLN A 563 23.22 33.18 -5.95
CA GLN A 563 24.29 34.16 -6.24
C GLN A 563 25.29 33.66 -7.29
N SER A 564 25.49 32.35 -7.39
CA SER A 564 26.37 31.74 -8.39
C SER A 564 25.72 31.62 -9.77
N ARG A 565 24.39 31.73 -9.87
CA ARG A 565 23.63 31.59 -11.10
C ARG A 565 22.90 32.88 -11.44
N HIS A 566 23.48 33.64 -12.36
CA HIS A 566 22.79 34.78 -12.94
C HIS A 566 21.60 34.27 -13.79
N HIS A 567 20.37 34.64 -13.41
CA HIS A 567 19.13 34.56 -14.19
C HIS A 567 18.29 33.26 -14.12
N ILE A 568 17.42 33.17 -13.11
CA ILE A 568 16.17 32.38 -13.20
C ILE A 568 15.01 33.38 -13.37
N PRO A 569 14.31 33.39 -14.53
CA PRO A 569 13.23 34.34 -14.81
C PRO A 569 12.10 34.34 -13.78
N HIS A 570 11.73 33.17 -13.26
CA HIS A 570 10.65 33.02 -12.28
C HIS A 570 11.10 32.15 -11.11
N LEU A 571 11.31 32.76 -9.95
CA LEU A 571 11.65 32.07 -8.71
C LEU A 571 10.48 32.19 -7.73
N LEU A 572 9.87 31.06 -7.41
CA LEU A 572 8.77 30.92 -6.47
C LEU A 572 9.29 30.28 -5.19
N VAL A 573 9.02 30.91 -4.04
CA VAL A 573 9.49 30.45 -2.74
C VAL A 573 8.31 30.33 -1.79
N GLN A 574 8.05 29.15 -1.25
CA GLN A 574 7.05 28.94 -0.21
C GLN A 574 7.72 28.84 1.15
N LEU A 575 7.26 29.65 2.10
CA LEU A 575 7.70 29.55 3.49
C LEU A 575 6.77 28.62 4.26
N PHE A 576 7.32 27.84 5.18
CA PHE A 576 6.54 26.99 6.09
C PHE A 576 6.52 27.58 7.50
N ARG A 577 5.45 27.29 8.25
CA ARG A 577 5.19 27.84 9.60
C ARG A 577 6.32 27.59 10.60
N GLU A 578 7.14 26.57 10.37
CA GLU A 578 8.28 26.21 11.23
C GLU A 578 9.36 27.30 11.28
N LEU A 579 9.33 28.26 10.35
CA LEU A 579 10.14 29.49 10.33
C LEU A 579 9.54 30.58 11.24
N ASN A 580 9.42 30.32 12.54
CA ASN A 580 8.77 31.25 13.49
C ASN A 580 9.38 32.67 13.53
N ASN A 581 10.58 32.89 12.97
CA ASN A 581 11.34 34.13 13.07
C ASN A 581 11.57 34.87 11.74
N VAL A 582 11.11 34.34 10.59
CA VAL A 582 11.37 34.95 9.27
C VAL A 582 10.07 35.22 8.53
N SER A 583 9.70 36.49 8.40
CA SER A 583 8.56 36.92 7.60
C SER A 583 8.84 36.81 6.09
N ALA A 584 7.79 36.67 5.28
CA ALA A 584 7.89 36.71 3.82
C ALA A 584 8.53 38.02 3.31
N ALA A 585 8.35 39.14 4.02
CA ALA A 585 8.96 40.42 3.68
C ALA A 585 10.49 40.42 3.89
N GLN A 586 10.97 39.92 5.04
CA GLN A 586 12.41 39.76 5.29
C GLN A 586 13.05 38.80 4.28
N MET A 587 12.31 37.76 3.89
CA MET A 587 12.74 36.82 2.87
C MET A 587 12.91 37.48 1.49
N LYS A 588 11.91 38.25 1.06
CA LYS A 588 11.97 39.01 -0.20
C LYS A 588 13.15 39.97 -0.22
N GLU A 589 13.41 40.65 0.90
CA GLU A 589 14.58 41.53 1.04
C GLU A 589 15.89 40.75 0.84
N LYS A 590 16.05 39.61 1.54
CA LYS A 590 17.26 38.79 1.48
C LYS A 590 17.51 38.20 0.10
N LEU A 591 16.46 37.91 -0.67
CA LEU A 591 16.57 37.33 -2.02
C LEU A 591 16.53 38.40 -3.14
N ARG A 592 16.34 39.69 -2.81
CA ARG A 592 16.19 40.77 -3.79
C ARG A 592 17.40 40.90 -4.72
N ASP A 593 18.60 40.70 -4.19
CA ASP A 593 19.85 40.85 -4.95
C ASP A 593 20.11 39.67 -5.92
N VAL A 594 19.29 38.62 -5.86
CA VAL A 594 19.58 37.33 -6.51
C VAL A 594 18.55 36.91 -7.56
N ALA A 595 17.35 37.47 -7.52
CA ALA A 595 16.34 37.29 -8.55
C ALA A 595 15.99 38.65 -9.15
N THR A 596 15.71 38.69 -10.46
CA THR A 596 15.14 39.91 -11.07
C THR A 596 13.88 40.29 -10.30
N GLU A 597 13.75 41.55 -9.87
CA GLU A 597 12.65 42.02 -9.02
C GLU A 597 11.25 41.66 -9.56
N SER A 598 11.12 41.53 -10.89
CA SER A 598 9.88 41.15 -11.58
C SER A 598 9.54 39.65 -11.55
N GLY A 599 10.47 38.79 -11.13
CA GLY A 599 10.37 37.33 -11.21
C GLY A 599 10.31 36.58 -9.88
N LEU A 600 10.58 37.26 -8.75
CA LEU A 600 10.60 36.66 -7.42
C LEU A 600 9.22 36.75 -6.76
N VAL A 601 8.62 35.59 -6.46
CA VAL A 601 7.39 35.49 -5.66
C VAL A 601 7.69 34.70 -4.41
N VAL A 602 7.44 35.30 -3.24
CA VAL A 602 7.53 34.61 -1.95
C VAL A 602 6.12 34.54 -1.36
N TYR A 603 5.65 33.32 -1.10
CA TYR A 603 4.36 33.01 -0.50
C TYR A 603 4.48 32.94 1.03
N ASP A 604 3.43 33.39 1.72
CA ASP A 604 3.36 33.39 3.18
C ASP A 604 3.06 31.98 3.72
N PRO A 605 3.55 31.59 4.91
CA PRO A 605 3.20 30.31 5.53
C PRO A 605 1.71 30.03 5.76
N GLU A 606 0.86 31.05 5.73
CA GLU A 606 -0.60 30.87 5.81
C GLU A 606 -1.23 30.45 4.49
N ASP A 607 -0.59 30.76 3.37
CA ASP A 607 -1.06 30.38 2.04
C ASP A 607 -0.48 29.00 1.69
N ASP A 608 -1.30 27.94 1.71
CA ASP A 608 -0.87 26.58 1.31
C ASP A 608 -0.84 26.43 -0.22
N VAL A 609 -0.17 27.37 -0.89
CA VAL A 609 -0.12 27.48 -2.35
C VAL A 609 0.53 26.26 -2.96
N TYR A 610 1.47 25.63 -2.24
CA TYR A 610 2.05 24.38 -2.67
C TYR A 610 0.97 23.30 -2.82
N MET A 611 0.24 22.97 -1.75
CA MET A 611 -0.80 21.93 -1.82
C MET A 611 -1.87 22.25 -2.87
N GLU A 612 -2.25 23.52 -2.98
CA GLU A 612 -3.30 23.96 -3.90
C GLU A 612 -2.88 23.97 -5.38
N LYS A 613 -1.64 24.37 -5.71
CA LYS A 613 -1.25 24.68 -7.10
C LYS A 613 -0.05 23.92 -7.63
N TYR A 614 0.90 23.58 -6.76
CA TYR A 614 2.23 23.10 -7.18
C TYR A 614 2.56 21.69 -6.67
N SER A 615 1.69 21.11 -5.85
CA SER A 615 1.85 19.76 -5.33
C SER A 615 1.88 18.76 -6.46
N LEU A 616 2.65 17.69 -6.25
CA LEU A 616 2.72 16.59 -7.20
C LEU A 616 1.34 16.03 -7.50
N ARG A 617 0.43 16.04 -6.52
CA ARG A 617 -0.95 15.56 -6.66
C ARG A 617 -1.72 16.29 -7.76
N GLN A 618 -1.50 17.61 -7.93
CA GLN A 618 -2.13 18.39 -9.00
C GLN A 618 -1.52 18.10 -10.37
N ALA A 619 -0.26 17.65 -10.40
CA ALA A 619 0.47 17.36 -11.62
C ALA A 619 0.28 15.92 -12.14
N LEU A 620 -0.10 15.00 -11.25
CA LEU A 620 -0.37 13.60 -11.58
C LEU A 620 -1.78 13.42 -12.14
N PRO A 621 -1.97 12.52 -13.14
CA PRO A 621 -3.30 12.16 -13.63
C PRO A 621 -4.23 11.69 -12.50
N PRO A 622 -5.52 12.07 -12.50
CA PRO A 622 -6.48 11.67 -11.46
C PRO A 622 -6.53 10.15 -11.21
N ASP A 623 -6.32 9.34 -12.24
CA ASP A 623 -6.30 7.87 -12.17
C ASP A 623 -5.16 7.31 -11.29
N LEU A 624 -4.11 8.11 -11.05
CA LEU A 624 -3.03 7.82 -10.11
C LEU A 624 -3.26 8.41 -8.72
N CYS A 625 -4.18 9.37 -8.60
CA CYS A 625 -4.39 10.18 -7.40
C CYS A 625 -5.45 9.65 -6.43
N GLY A 626 -6.02 8.45 -6.66
CA GLY A 626 -6.98 7.79 -5.76
C GLY A 626 -8.27 8.60 -5.49
N GLY A 627 -9.41 7.93 -5.34
CA GLY A 627 -10.65 8.61 -4.96
C GLY A 627 -10.68 9.07 -3.49
N THR A 628 -9.83 8.47 -2.66
CA THR A 628 -9.72 8.71 -1.22
C THR A 628 -8.24 8.86 -0.84
N ASP A 629 -7.95 9.71 0.15
CA ASP A 629 -6.58 10.12 0.50
C ASP A 629 -5.65 8.99 0.98
N ASP A 630 -6.16 7.75 1.14
CA ASP A 630 -5.45 6.60 1.75
C ASP A 630 -5.43 5.31 0.89
N GLU A 631 -6.03 5.28 -0.30
CA GLU A 631 -6.18 4.05 -1.12
C GLU A 631 -5.21 3.97 -2.30
N TYR A 632 -3.91 3.94 -2.00
CA TYR A 632 -2.92 3.83 -3.06
C TYR A 632 -2.18 2.50 -3.03
N ALA A 633 -2.46 1.64 -4.03
CA ALA A 633 -1.55 0.57 -4.45
C ALA A 633 -0.28 1.11 -5.14
N TRP A 634 -0.37 2.36 -5.57
CA TRP A 634 0.67 3.20 -6.13
C TRP A 634 0.74 4.46 -5.30
N PRO A 635 1.14 4.45 -4.02
CA PRO A 635 1.33 5.72 -3.37
C PRO A 635 2.47 6.35 -4.16
N PRO A 636 2.30 7.51 -4.80
CA PRO A 636 3.46 8.34 -5.04
C PRO A 636 4.21 8.37 -3.71
N TRP A 637 5.52 8.61 -3.73
CA TRP A 637 6.05 9.28 -2.55
C TRP A 637 5.37 10.65 -2.50
N LEU A 638 4.12 10.68 -2.03
CA LEU A 638 3.38 11.87 -1.68
C LEU A 638 4.21 12.41 -0.54
N GLU A 639 5.06 13.37 -0.88
CA GLU A 639 5.42 14.50 -0.03
C GLU A 639 5.35 14.08 1.45
N GLY A 640 6.38 13.35 1.90
CA GLY A 640 6.62 13.04 3.31
C GLY A 640 5.58 12.18 4.07
N LYS A 641 4.58 11.55 3.44
CA LYS A 641 3.50 10.83 4.16
C LYS A 641 3.65 9.32 4.31
N LEU A 642 4.64 8.68 3.69
CA LEU A 642 4.72 7.21 3.69
C LEU A 642 5.12 6.56 5.03
N VAL A 643 5.32 7.32 6.12
CA VAL A 643 5.97 6.78 7.34
C VAL A 643 5.24 7.04 8.66
N ARG A 644 4.17 7.86 8.70
CA ARG A 644 3.45 8.03 9.97
C ARG A 644 2.56 6.85 10.32
N HIS A 645 2.06 6.08 9.37
CA HIS A 645 1.07 5.05 9.70
C HIS A 645 1.69 3.83 10.40
N ASP A 646 2.82 3.31 9.92
CA ASP A 646 3.50 2.17 10.55
C ASP A 646 4.13 2.53 11.91
N GLN A 647 4.66 3.75 12.07
CA GLN A 647 5.22 4.20 13.36
C GLN A 647 4.14 4.51 14.40
N GLU A 648 3.03 5.18 14.04
CA GLU A 648 1.93 5.41 14.99
C GLU A 648 1.26 4.11 15.44
N LEU A 649 1.29 3.06 14.62
CA LEU A 649 0.76 1.74 14.96
C LEU A 649 1.71 0.93 15.84
N TYR A 650 3.01 0.94 15.55
CA TYR A 650 4.02 0.30 16.42
C TYR A 650 4.03 0.96 17.82
N PHE A 651 3.88 2.28 17.89
CA PHE A 651 3.72 3.01 19.16
C PHE A 651 2.35 2.82 19.83
N LYS A 652 1.28 2.48 19.08
CA LYS A 652 -0.03 2.14 19.66
C LYS A 652 -0.06 0.73 20.21
N GLU A 653 0.59 -0.24 19.57
CA GLU A 653 0.71 -1.61 20.09
C GLU A 653 1.59 -1.66 21.34
N GLU A 654 2.73 -0.97 21.36
CA GLU A 654 3.53 -0.84 22.60
C GLU A 654 2.74 -0.18 23.73
N ARG A 655 1.94 0.86 23.45
CA ARG A 655 1.09 1.51 24.46
C ARG A 655 -0.11 0.69 24.91
N SER A 656 -0.51 -0.35 24.17
CA SER A 656 -1.60 -1.24 24.57
C SER A 656 -1.13 -2.40 25.46
N ASN A 657 0.18 -2.64 25.51
CA ASN A 657 0.83 -3.66 26.34
C ASN A 657 1.42 -3.10 27.65
N TYR A 658 1.26 -1.79 27.91
CA TYR A 658 1.51 -1.11 29.20
C TYR A 658 0.21 -0.56 29.75
#